data_AF-A0A8S3XY61-F1
#
_entry.id   AF-A0A8S3XY61-F1
#
_cell.length_a   1.000
_cell.length_b   1.000
_cell.length_c   1.000
_cell.angle_alpha   90.00
_cell.angle_beta   90.00
_cell.angle_gamma   90.00
#
_symmetry.space_group_name_H-M   'P 1'
#
loop_
_entity.id
_entity.type
_entity.pdbx_description
1 polymer ?
#
loop_
_entity_poly.entity_id
_entity_poly.type
_entity_poly.pdbx_seq_one_letter_code
_entity_poly.pdbx_strand_id
1 'polypeptide(L)'
;MPEAKVLVIGSGGREHALCWKLAESPNVKQIYCAPGSVGISSVDKVESIDINIKDFQAVGKWCKENSINLVVIGPEDPLANGIVDTLSSMGIKCFGPTKAGAEIEANKSWSKKFMMKYQIPTARYQSFTDASAAKEFIKSAPFPALVVKASGLAAGKGVVVASTKEEACQAVDEILTDAKYGSAGQTVVIEELLEGDEVSVLAFTDGEMVSVMPPAQDHKRVGDGDTGPNTGGMGAYCPCPLITPDQFADVKDQILQRAVDGLKAEGIKYVGVLYAGLMITKSGPMTLEFNCRFGDPETQVLMMLLESDLYDIMKACVDGNLKQQQVQWNTKMSAVGVVIASKGYPETSTKGCVISGLSQVSSQPELAVFHSGVARGANGSLVSWGGRVLLVAARAPALRAAAAAATAAAAAIDFPGAHYRKDIAHRAFSKLNGLSYLESGVDIDAAATLVRKIEPLATATHRPGVLGRLGCFSGLFQLSAMDPELKDPVLVQGTDGVGTKLKIAQRMQKFDTIGQDLVAMCANDILCAGAEPFAFLDYTACGRLQVEVAVTIVRGVADACRLAGCALLGGETAEMPTMYDVGKYDLAGFAVGVVDNSKQLPRVGDMRAGDKVLALPSTGVHSNGYSLVQRIMSETGHSYHEKAAFTTSGKSYGEEFLVPTGIYVKALLPAVKKGLIKGLAHITGGGLLENIPRVLPPHLRVKLDATTFRIKPIFGWLQAKGLVSDFEMLRTFNCGVGMVAIVDPSCVDELLAMVTEPIDVIGVVEAMGKEGGHQVVVENFKEAMEPLTSPYSSGQQMPQKSLSYKDSGVDIEAGDSLVSLIKPLARATIRPGVIGGLGGFGGCFQLKAIEQEYKDPVLVLAADGVGTKLKIAQSIDRHDTIGLDLVAMCVNDILCNGACPLTFLDYFACGALDVRVARQVVAGVAEGCRQASAALIGGETAEMPGMYPPGVYDIAGFALGVVERTHILPKINDIAVGDIIIGLPSNGVHSNGFSLIHKLMKKAGLTLNDKAPFSKEGLTLGEELIKPTRIYVRSVLPVLQRGLVKSVAHVTGGGLLQNLPRVLPDAVRARLNAHWWHVHPVRTYCSERDT
;
A
#
# COMPACT_ATOMS: atom_id res chain seq x y z
N MET A 1 -6.45 22.92 -59.60
CA MET A 1 -6.06 23.89 -58.55
C MET A 1 -4.54 23.83 -58.42
N PRO A 2 -3.78 24.88 -58.05
CA PRO A 2 -2.34 24.76 -58.02
C PRO A 2 -1.93 23.81 -56.90
N GLU A 3 -1.54 22.59 -57.27
CA GLU A 3 -1.13 21.52 -56.36
C GLU A 3 0.28 21.85 -55.83
N ALA A 4 0.43 21.99 -54.51
CA ALA A 4 1.65 22.45 -53.87
C ALA A 4 2.77 21.40 -53.90
N LYS A 5 4.02 21.86 -53.96
CA LYS A 5 5.22 21.03 -53.79
C LYS A 5 5.86 21.31 -52.43
N VAL A 6 6.11 20.26 -51.66
CA VAL A 6 6.70 20.35 -50.30
C VAL A 6 8.08 19.70 -50.29
N LEU A 7 9.03 20.27 -49.56
CA LEU A 7 10.33 19.64 -49.28
C LEU A 7 10.42 19.32 -47.78
N VAL A 8 10.66 18.07 -47.41
CA VAL A 8 10.89 17.63 -46.02
C VAL A 8 12.37 17.33 -45.82
N ILE A 9 12.99 17.96 -44.82
CA ILE A 9 14.40 17.74 -44.47
C ILE A 9 14.50 16.65 -43.39
N GLY A 10 15.27 15.60 -43.67
CA GLY A 10 15.57 14.49 -42.76
C GLY A 10 15.45 13.11 -43.43
N SER A 11 15.47 12.05 -42.63
CA SER A 11 15.54 10.67 -43.13
C SER A 11 15.01 9.59 -42.17
N GLY A 12 14.57 9.97 -40.96
CA GLY A 12 14.12 9.05 -39.93
C GLY A 12 12.62 8.74 -39.97
N GLY A 13 12.16 8.00 -38.97
CA GLY A 13 10.75 7.60 -38.84
C GLY A 13 9.80 8.77 -38.65
N ARG A 14 10.28 9.86 -38.01
CA ARG A 14 9.54 11.13 -37.94
C ARG A 14 9.28 11.72 -39.32
N GLU A 15 10.31 11.84 -40.16
CA GLU A 15 10.14 12.38 -41.50
C GLU A 15 9.28 11.49 -42.39
N HIS A 16 9.34 10.16 -42.18
CA HIS A 16 8.39 9.24 -42.80
C HIS A 16 6.95 9.55 -42.38
N ALA A 17 6.66 9.69 -41.08
CA ALA A 17 5.31 10.01 -40.61
C ALA A 17 4.80 11.37 -41.14
N LEU A 18 5.67 12.37 -41.24
CA LEU A 18 5.33 13.66 -41.84
C LEU A 18 5.02 13.53 -43.35
N CYS A 19 5.84 12.82 -44.12
CA CYS A 19 5.60 12.58 -45.54
C CYS A 19 4.31 11.78 -45.76
N TRP A 20 4.09 10.74 -44.95
CA TRP A 20 2.88 9.92 -44.95
C TRP A 20 1.63 10.78 -44.73
N LYS A 21 1.64 11.66 -43.73
CA LYS A 21 0.50 12.51 -43.44
C LYS A 21 0.30 13.64 -44.46
N LEU A 22 1.38 14.21 -45.00
CA LEU A 22 1.31 15.21 -46.07
C LEU A 22 0.78 14.64 -47.38
N ALA A 23 1.04 13.36 -47.67
CA ALA A 23 0.58 12.71 -48.89
C ALA A 23 -0.95 12.59 -48.96
N GLU A 24 -1.61 12.49 -47.80
CA GLU A 24 -3.08 12.48 -47.69
C GLU A 24 -3.72 13.81 -48.13
N SER A 25 -2.98 14.92 -48.11
CA SER A 25 -3.50 16.23 -48.46
C SER A 25 -3.89 16.31 -49.95
N PRO A 26 -5.11 16.75 -50.29
CA PRO A 26 -5.49 17.03 -51.67
C PRO A 26 -4.79 18.27 -52.23
N ASN A 27 -4.24 19.12 -51.36
CA ASN A 27 -3.53 20.35 -51.75
C ASN A 27 -2.06 20.10 -52.12
N VAL A 28 -1.52 18.91 -51.81
CA VAL A 28 -0.13 18.54 -52.08
C VAL A 28 -0.03 17.62 -53.30
N LYS A 29 0.75 18.06 -54.30
CA LYS A 29 1.07 17.31 -55.53
C LYS A 29 2.18 16.29 -55.31
N GLN A 30 3.27 16.79 -54.71
CA GLN A 30 4.57 16.19 -54.75
C GLN A 30 5.31 16.59 -53.48
N ILE A 31 5.93 15.60 -52.84
CA ILE A 31 6.72 15.77 -51.64
C ILE A 31 8.12 15.29 -51.99
N TYR A 32 9.11 16.15 -51.78
CA TYR A 32 10.51 15.77 -51.86
C TYR A 32 11.04 15.56 -50.44
N CYS A 33 11.88 14.54 -50.22
CA CYS A 33 12.52 14.33 -48.93
C CYS A 33 14.04 14.25 -49.07
N ALA A 34 14.77 15.02 -48.27
CA ALA A 34 16.22 15.21 -48.40
C ALA A 34 16.96 14.87 -47.09
N PRO A 35 17.86 13.85 -47.06
CA PRO A 35 18.09 12.88 -48.14
C PRO A 35 16.96 11.85 -48.28
N GLY A 36 16.02 11.81 -47.33
CA GLY A 36 14.99 10.77 -47.27
C GLY A 36 15.55 9.38 -46.98
N SER A 37 14.75 8.36 -47.26
CA SER A 37 15.15 6.96 -47.15
C SER A 37 14.31 6.11 -48.11
N VAL A 38 14.78 4.89 -48.40
CA VAL A 38 14.06 3.94 -49.26
C VAL A 38 12.64 3.68 -48.77
N GLY A 39 12.44 3.69 -47.45
CA GLY A 39 11.10 3.55 -46.87
C GLY A 39 10.23 4.79 -47.11
N ILE A 40 10.80 5.99 -46.97
CA ILE A 40 10.07 7.25 -47.22
C ILE A 40 9.61 7.35 -48.68
N SER A 41 10.46 6.93 -49.63
CA SER A 41 10.09 6.92 -51.06
C SER A 41 9.00 5.89 -51.43
N SER A 42 8.56 5.05 -50.50
CA SER A 42 7.45 4.11 -50.73
C SER A 42 6.07 4.74 -50.51
N VAL A 43 6.02 5.93 -49.92
CA VAL A 43 4.79 6.70 -49.71
C VAL A 43 4.36 7.36 -51.02
N ASP A 44 3.05 7.40 -51.27
CA ASP A 44 2.49 8.05 -52.45
C ASP A 44 2.88 9.55 -52.50
N LYS A 45 3.09 10.08 -53.71
CA LYS A 45 3.57 11.45 -53.98
C LYS A 45 4.98 11.80 -53.46
N VAL A 46 5.74 10.85 -52.89
CA VAL A 46 7.05 11.15 -52.26
C VAL A 46 8.23 10.71 -53.14
N GLU A 47 9.20 11.61 -53.32
CA GLU A 47 10.48 11.35 -53.97
C GLU A 47 11.65 11.72 -53.04
N SER A 48 12.61 10.81 -52.86
CA SER A 48 13.82 11.10 -52.09
C SER A 48 14.91 11.67 -53.00
N ILE A 49 15.55 12.76 -52.57
CA ILE A 49 16.54 13.49 -53.36
C ILE A 49 17.89 13.53 -52.64
N ASP A 50 18.97 13.40 -53.40
CA ASP A 50 20.33 13.51 -52.88
C ASP A 50 20.82 14.96 -52.98
N ILE A 51 20.54 15.74 -51.94
CA ILE A 51 21.02 17.11 -51.78
C ILE A 51 21.75 17.25 -50.46
N ASN A 52 22.89 17.94 -50.46
CA ASN A 52 23.64 18.19 -49.24
C ASN A 52 22.90 19.17 -48.33
N ILE A 53 22.17 18.62 -47.35
CA ILE A 53 21.37 19.41 -46.39
C ILE A 53 22.21 20.30 -45.45
N LYS A 54 23.55 20.22 -45.49
CA LYS A 54 24.45 21.13 -44.77
C LYS A 54 24.81 22.38 -45.58
N ASP A 55 24.53 22.39 -46.89
CA ASP A 55 24.70 23.56 -47.76
C ASP A 55 23.34 24.22 -47.99
N PHE A 56 22.97 25.13 -47.09
CA PHE A 56 21.66 25.78 -47.13
C PHE A 56 21.45 26.66 -48.37
N GLN A 57 22.52 27.19 -48.96
CA GLN A 57 22.44 27.96 -50.21
C GLN A 57 22.09 27.05 -51.38
N ALA A 58 22.72 25.87 -51.46
CA ALA A 58 22.37 24.86 -52.45
C ALA A 58 20.92 24.39 -52.29
N VAL A 59 20.47 24.13 -51.06
CA VAL A 59 19.07 23.78 -50.77
C VAL A 59 18.11 24.88 -51.24
N GLY A 60 18.41 26.15 -50.96
CA GLY A 60 17.58 27.27 -51.37
C GLY A 60 17.52 27.46 -52.88
N LYS A 61 18.66 27.29 -53.57
CA LYS A 61 18.70 27.34 -55.04
C LYS A 61 17.84 26.24 -55.65
N TRP A 62 17.99 25.01 -55.15
CA TRP A 62 17.22 23.86 -55.60
C TRP A 62 15.71 24.05 -55.37
N CYS A 63 15.31 24.63 -54.22
CA CYS A 63 13.91 24.93 -53.92
C CYS A 63 13.29 25.90 -54.95
N LYS A 64 14.04 26.92 -55.39
CA LYS A 64 13.58 27.86 -56.43
C LYS A 64 13.43 27.18 -57.78
N GLU A 65 14.44 26.41 -58.19
CA GLU A 65 14.44 25.68 -59.47
C GLU A 65 13.26 24.70 -59.56
N ASN A 66 12.87 24.08 -58.44
CA ASN A 66 11.79 23.09 -58.39
C ASN A 66 10.42 23.67 -58.00
N SER A 67 10.34 24.98 -57.74
CA SER A 67 9.13 25.69 -57.30
C SER A 67 8.52 25.11 -56.02
N ILE A 68 9.35 24.90 -54.99
CA ILE A 68 8.90 24.41 -53.67
C ILE A 68 8.09 25.50 -52.97
N ASN A 69 6.89 25.14 -52.52
CA ASN A 69 5.97 26.06 -51.84
C ASN A 69 6.21 26.13 -50.33
N LEU A 70 6.68 25.04 -49.72
CA LEU A 70 6.92 24.92 -48.29
C LEU A 70 8.08 23.96 -48.02
N VAL A 71 9.00 24.35 -47.17
CA VAL A 71 10.06 23.49 -46.63
C VAL A 71 9.71 23.13 -45.18
N VAL A 72 9.69 21.85 -44.83
CA VAL A 72 9.41 21.33 -43.49
C VAL A 72 10.70 20.75 -42.92
N ILE A 73 11.16 21.28 -41.80
CA ILE A 73 12.42 20.84 -41.19
C ILE A 73 12.13 19.83 -40.08
N GLY A 74 12.56 18.58 -40.28
CA GLY A 74 12.41 17.51 -39.31
C GLY A 74 13.39 17.60 -38.13
N PRO A 75 14.72 17.57 -38.37
CA PRO A 75 15.73 17.52 -37.31
C PRO A 75 16.13 18.90 -36.77
N GLU A 76 16.66 18.91 -35.55
CA GLU A 76 17.14 20.10 -34.83
C GLU A 76 18.41 20.70 -35.44
N ASP A 77 19.33 19.88 -35.95
CA ASP A 77 20.65 20.34 -36.40
C ASP A 77 20.57 21.43 -37.49
N PRO A 78 19.76 21.30 -38.57
CA PRO A 78 19.59 22.37 -39.55
C PRO A 78 18.96 23.65 -38.96
N LEU A 79 18.05 23.52 -37.98
CA LEU A 79 17.40 24.66 -37.32
C LEU A 79 18.43 25.47 -36.51
N ALA A 80 19.22 24.80 -35.68
CA ALA A 80 20.27 25.43 -34.88
C ALA A 80 21.37 26.10 -35.73
N ASN A 81 21.56 25.63 -36.97
CA ASN A 81 22.52 26.20 -37.90
C ASN A 81 21.94 27.31 -38.81
N GLY A 82 20.63 27.59 -38.74
CA GLY A 82 20.00 28.71 -39.46
C GLY A 82 19.58 28.40 -40.89
N ILE A 83 19.12 27.18 -41.16
CA ILE A 83 18.52 26.84 -42.46
C ILE A 83 17.31 27.74 -42.78
N VAL A 84 16.46 27.99 -41.78
CA VAL A 84 15.24 28.81 -41.94
C VAL A 84 15.60 30.25 -42.27
N ASP A 85 16.61 30.82 -41.60
CA ASP A 85 17.09 32.19 -41.87
C ASP A 85 17.59 32.31 -43.31
N THR A 86 18.39 31.33 -43.75
CA THR A 86 18.96 31.30 -45.10
C THR A 86 17.86 31.19 -46.17
N LEU A 87 16.96 30.23 -46.04
CA LEU A 87 15.88 30.00 -47.01
C LEU A 87 14.86 31.14 -47.03
N SER A 88 14.53 31.71 -45.87
CA SER A 88 13.61 32.86 -45.77
C SER A 88 14.20 34.11 -46.45
N SER A 89 15.52 34.35 -46.32
CA SER A 89 16.19 35.44 -47.05
C SER A 89 16.10 35.31 -48.57
N MET A 90 15.89 34.08 -49.06
CA MET A 90 15.69 33.77 -50.47
C MET A 90 14.21 33.80 -50.89
N GLY A 91 13.28 34.09 -49.98
CA GLY A 91 11.84 34.14 -50.23
C GLY A 91 11.13 32.78 -50.15
N ILE A 92 11.76 31.76 -49.55
CA ILE A 92 11.21 30.40 -49.43
C ILE A 92 10.54 30.25 -48.07
N LYS A 93 9.31 29.76 -48.06
CA LYS A 93 8.52 29.52 -46.85
C LYS A 93 9.03 28.26 -46.13
N CYS A 94 9.29 28.39 -44.83
CA CYS A 94 9.82 27.31 -44.01
C CYS A 94 8.96 27.10 -42.76
N PHE A 95 8.59 25.84 -42.50
CA PHE A 95 7.99 25.40 -41.26
C PHE A 95 9.08 24.89 -40.31
N GLY A 96 9.43 25.72 -39.34
CA GLY A 96 10.50 25.51 -38.37
C GLY A 96 11.01 26.87 -37.86
N PRO A 97 11.53 26.95 -36.64
CA PRO A 97 11.99 28.22 -36.08
C PRO A 97 13.29 28.70 -36.73
N THR A 98 13.53 30.01 -36.66
CA THR A 98 14.83 30.60 -36.99
C THR A 98 15.92 30.09 -36.04
N LYS A 99 17.19 30.34 -36.37
CA LYS A 99 18.32 30.03 -35.48
C LYS A 99 18.13 30.61 -34.07
N ALA A 100 17.62 31.84 -33.99
CA ALA A 100 17.33 32.48 -32.71
C ALA A 100 16.23 31.75 -31.92
N GLY A 101 15.20 31.25 -32.58
CA GLY A 101 14.17 30.43 -31.94
C GLY A 101 14.66 29.04 -31.54
N ALA A 102 15.53 28.43 -32.34
CA ALA A 102 16.10 27.11 -32.07
C ALA A 102 17.05 27.09 -30.85
N GLU A 103 17.53 28.25 -30.38
CA GLU A 103 18.34 28.40 -29.17
C GLU A 103 17.68 27.77 -27.93
N ILE A 104 16.33 27.74 -27.89
CA ILE A 104 15.55 27.13 -26.79
C ILE A 104 15.84 25.64 -26.58
N GLU A 105 16.27 24.93 -27.64
CA GLU A 105 16.76 23.55 -27.59
C GLU A 105 18.29 23.50 -27.65
N ALA A 106 18.91 24.31 -28.52
CA ALA A 106 20.34 24.23 -28.81
C ALA A 106 21.22 24.61 -27.61
N ASN A 107 20.69 25.37 -26.66
CA ASN A 107 21.40 25.83 -25.48
C ASN A 107 20.55 25.72 -24.21
N LYS A 108 20.75 24.65 -23.44
CA LYS A 108 19.99 24.38 -22.20
C LYS A 108 20.21 25.46 -21.13
N SER A 109 21.42 26.02 -21.02
CA SER A 109 21.66 27.12 -20.08
C SER A 109 20.84 28.36 -20.45
N TRP A 110 20.75 28.69 -21.74
CA TRP A 110 19.88 29.76 -22.22
C TRP A 110 18.39 29.45 -21.98
N SER A 111 17.95 28.23 -22.31
CA SER A 111 16.58 27.76 -22.12
C SER A 111 16.12 27.85 -20.65
N LYS A 112 16.97 27.45 -19.71
CA LYS A 112 16.68 27.57 -18.27
C LYS A 112 16.65 29.02 -17.79
N LYS A 113 17.51 29.90 -18.32
CA LYS A 113 17.44 31.35 -18.02
C LYS A 113 16.16 31.97 -18.56
N PHE A 114 15.78 31.60 -19.77
CA PHE A 114 14.53 32.00 -20.41
C PHE A 114 13.32 31.58 -19.58
N MET A 115 13.26 30.31 -19.18
CA MET A 115 12.16 29.79 -18.33
C MET A 115 12.04 30.55 -17.01
N MET A 116 13.14 30.85 -16.33
CA MET A 116 13.10 31.64 -15.10
C MET A 116 12.65 33.08 -15.33
N LYS A 117 13.15 33.75 -16.38
CA LYS A 117 12.81 35.14 -16.72
C LYS A 117 11.31 35.31 -16.96
N TYR A 118 10.71 34.36 -17.69
CA TYR A 118 9.29 34.38 -18.04
C TYR A 118 8.43 33.52 -17.10
N GLN A 119 8.94 33.10 -15.94
CA GLN A 119 8.18 32.35 -14.93
C GLN A 119 7.51 31.08 -15.49
N ILE A 120 8.19 30.36 -16.36
CA ILE A 120 7.78 29.04 -16.84
C ILE A 120 8.25 28.02 -15.78
N PRO A 121 7.33 27.18 -15.22
CA PRO A 121 7.70 26.19 -14.22
C PRO A 121 8.80 25.24 -14.70
N THR A 122 9.90 25.13 -13.95
CA THR A 122 11.05 24.25 -14.26
C THR A 122 11.83 23.90 -13.00
N ALA A 123 12.66 22.85 -13.05
CA ALA A 123 13.52 22.45 -11.94
C ALA A 123 14.48 23.58 -11.52
N ARG A 124 14.74 23.71 -10.22
CA ARG A 124 15.81 24.58 -9.71
C ARG A 124 17.15 24.18 -10.33
N TYR A 125 17.97 25.15 -10.72
CA TYR A 125 19.21 24.87 -11.43
C TYR A 125 20.29 25.93 -11.22
N GLN A 126 21.52 25.56 -11.60
CA GLN A 126 22.62 26.49 -11.85
C GLN A 126 23.50 25.96 -13.00
N SER A 127 24.17 26.88 -13.72
CA SER A 127 25.08 26.52 -14.81
C SER A 127 26.54 26.78 -14.44
N PHE A 128 27.45 25.94 -14.92
CA PHE A 128 28.87 25.97 -14.59
C PHE A 128 29.76 25.71 -15.81
N THR A 129 30.90 26.39 -15.86
CA THR A 129 32.01 26.12 -16.79
C THR A 129 33.23 25.56 -16.06
N ASP A 130 33.26 25.61 -14.72
CA ASP A 130 34.32 25.10 -13.87
C ASP A 130 33.84 23.85 -13.11
N ALA A 131 34.60 22.77 -13.21
CA ALA A 131 34.23 21.49 -12.61
C ALA A 131 34.29 21.52 -11.08
N SER A 132 35.19 22.31 -10.48
CA SER A 132 35.32 22.39 -9.02
C SER A 132 34.10 23.09 -8.40
N ALA A 133 33.70 24.23 -8.96
CA ALA A 133 32.51 24.97 -8.56
C ALA A 133 31.21 24.15 -8.76
N ALA A 134 31.12 23.41 -9.88
CA ALA A 134 30.01 22.49 -10.14
C ALA A 134 29.86 21.41 -9.06
N LYS A 135 30.97 20.77 -8.67
CA LYS A 135 30.97 19.75 -7.60
C LYS A 135 30.68 20.33 -6.22
N GLU A 136 31.15 21.53 -5.93
CA GLU A 136 30.84 22.22 -4.69
C GLU A 136 29.33 22.52 -4.58
N PHE A 137 28.70 22.95 -5.68
CA PHE A 137 27.25 23.13 -5.75
C PHE A 137 26.48 21.83 -5.49
N ILE A 138 26.85 20.71 -6.12
CA ILE A 138 26.22 19.40 -5.87
C ILE A 138 26.30 19.02 -4.39
N LYS A 139 27.44 19.28 -3.73
CA LYS A 139 27.66 18.96 -2.32
C LYS A 139 26.83 19.83 -1.38
N SER A 140 26.74 21.13 -1.66
CA SER A 140 26.17 22.14 -0.77
C SER A 140 24.70 22.50 -1.03
N ALA A 141 24.12 22.10 -2.17
CA ALA A 141 22.74 22.45 -2.52
C ALA A 141 21.72 21.94 -1.48
N PRO A 142 20.70 22.75 -1.12
CA PRO A 142 19.65 22.36 -0.16
C PRO A 142 18.58 21.44 -0.76
N PHE A 143 18.85 20.86 -1.93
CA PHE A 143 17.96 19.98 -2.69
C PHE A 143 18.79 18.95 -3.47
N PRO A 144 18.19 17.84 -3.97
CA PRO A 144 18.93 16.82 -4.69
C PRO A 144 19.38 17.31 -6.07
N ALA A 145 20.52 18.01 -6.13
CA ALA A 145 21.17 18.49 -7.35
C ALA A 145 21.88 17.32 -8.07
N LEU A 146 21.10 16.38 -8.59
CA LEU A 146 21.56 15.09 -9.11
C LEU A 146 21.38 14.91 -10.63
N VAL A 147 20.82 15.90 -11.33
CA VAL A 147 20.67 15.84 -12.78
C VAL A 147 21.72 16.75 -13.43
N VAL A 148 22.66 16.15 -14.18
CA VAL A 148 23.75 16.87 -14.86
C VAL A 148 23.54 16.80 -16.36
N LYS A 149 23.41 17.96 -17.01
CA LYS A 149 23.16 18.08 -18.45
C LYS A 149 24.25 18.90 -19.14
N ALA A 150 24.74 18.43 -20.28
CA ALA A 150 25.55 19.24 -21.19
C ALA A 150 24.67 20.34 -21.84
N SER A 151 25.17 21.57 -21.89
CA SER A 151 24.38 22.72 -22.35
C SER A 151 24.08 22.66 -23.85
N GLY A 152 25.01 22.18 -24.68
CA GLY A 152 24.85 22.10 -26.13
C GLY A 152 24.06 20.89 -26.63
N LEU A 153 23.92 20.79 -27.95
CA LEU A 153 23.31 19.65 -28.63
C LEU A 153 24.21 18.40 -28.53
N ALA A 154 23.77 17.42 -27.74
CA ALA A 154 24.46 16.14 -27.54
C ALA A 154 23.59 14.93 -27.98
N ALA A 155 22.66 15.14 -28.92
CA ALA A 155 21.73 14.12 -29.46
C ALA A 155 21.04 13.27 -28.37
N GLY A 156 20.60 13.92 -27.28
CA GLY A 156 19.94 13.25 -26.13
C GLY A 156 20.85 12.42 -25.22
N LYS A 157 22.15 12.28 -25.52
CA LYS A 157 23.11 11.48 -24.73
C LYS A 157 23.83 12.26 -23.64
N GLY A 158 23.80 13.59 -23.70
CA GLY A 158 24.48 14.48 -22.75
C GLY A 158 23.71 14.73 -21.45
N VAL A 159 22.86 13.81 -20.99
CA VAL A 159 22.08 13.93 -19.75
C VAL A 159 22.36 12.74 -18.85
N VAL A 160 22.82 13.02 -17.62
CA VAL A 160 23.05 12.01 -16.58
C VAL A 160 22.13 12.30 -15.40
N VAL A 161 21.35 11.30 -15.01
CA VAL A 161 20.50 11.32 -13.82
C VAL A 161 21.17 10.44 -12.78
N ALA A 162 21.84 11.05 -11.82
CA ALA A 162 22.63 10.35 -10.82
C ALA A 162 21.78 9.90 -9.64
N SER A 163 22.13 8.76 -9.05
CA SER A 163 21.53 8.24 -7.82
C SER A 163 22.22 8.80 -6.57
N THR A 164 23.47 9.25 -6.68
CA THR A 164 24.25 9.81 -5.58
C THR A 164 24.99 11.09 -5.98
N LYS A 165 25.42 11.87 -4.98
CA LYS A 165 26.21 13.09 -5.21
C LYS A 165 27.56 12.76 -5.87
N GLU A 166 28.13 11.61 -5.56
CA GLU A 166 29.39 11.11 -6.11
C GLU A 166 29.24 10.82 -7.61
N GLU A 167 28.17 10.13 -8.01
CA GLU A 167 27.87 9.85 -9.41
C GLU A 167 27.61 11.15 -10.19
N ALA A 168 26.90 12.12 -9.58
CA ALA A 168 26.73 13.44 -10.18
C ALA A 168 28.08 14.18 -10.35
N CYS A 169 28.99 14.08 -9.38
CA CYS A 169 30.33 14.66 -9.50
C CYS A 169 31.15 14.00 -10.61
N GLN A 170 31.02 12.68 -10.79
CA GLN A 170 31.67 11.95 -11.88
C GLN A 170 31.11 12.39 -13.23
N ALA A 171 29.79 12.56 -13.35
CA ALA A 171 29.17 13.06 -14.58
C ALA A 171 29.67 14.46 -14.96
N VAL A 172 29.95 15.32 -13.97
CA VAL A 172 30.58 16.63 -14.20
C VAL A 172 31.99 16.48 -14.79
N ASP A 173 32.80 15.54 -14.28
CA ASP A 173 34.13 15.27 -14.83
C ASP A 173 34.06 14.78 -16.27
N GLU A 174 33.17 13.82 -16.56
CA GLU A 174 33.01 13.29 -17.92
C GLU A 174 32.62 14.39 -18.93
N ILE A 175 31.81 15.38 -18.50
CA ILE A 175 31.33 16.46 -19.38
C ILE A 175 32.35 17.59 -19.53
N LEU A 176 32.88 18.13 -18.42
CA LEU A 176 33.77 19.30 -18.44
C LEU A 176 35.24 18.96 -18.55
N THR A 177 35.70 17.94 -17.84
CA THR A 177 37.13 17.60 -17.74
C THR A 177 37.55 16.71 -18.90
N ASP A 178 36.82 15.63 -19.13
CA ASP A 178 37.15 14.64 -20.17
C ASP A 178 36.65 15.06 -21.56
N ALA A 179 35.91 16.18 -21.64
CA ALA A 179 35.35 16.75 -22.86
C ALA A 179 34.62 15.71 -23.74
N LYS A 180 33.92 14.75 -23.11
CA LYS A 180 33.26 13.60 -23.78
C LYS A 180 32.32 14.02 -24.92
N TYR A 181 31.75 15.22 -24.83
CA TYR A 181 30.81 15.79 -25.82
C TYR A 181 31.38 16.98 -26.61
N GLY A 182 32.70 17.20 -26.58
CA GLY A 182 33.37 18.29 -27.30
C GLY A 182 32.82 19.67 -26.93
N SER A 183 32.59 20.53 -27.94
CA SER A 183 32.07 21.89 -27.72
C SER A 183 30.68 21.92 -27.06
N ALA A 184 29.89 20.86 -27.18
CA ALA A 184 28.57 20.77 -26.54
C ALA A 184 28.65 20.66 -25.00
N GLY A 185 29.81 20.24 -24.48
CA GLY A 185 30.06 20.04 -23.04
C GLY A 185 30.76 21.20 -22.32
N GLN A 186 31.05 22.34 -22.97
CA GLN A 186 31.79 23.45 -22.36
C GLN A 186 31.08 24.12 -21.18
N THR A 187 29.76 23.96 -21.10
CA THR A 187 28.93 24.39 -19.97
C THR A 187 28.06 23.22 -19.55
N VAL A 188 27.91 23.01 -18.24
CA VAL A 188 26.94 22.06 -17.68
C VAL A 188 25.82 22.81 -16.98
N VAL A 189 24.63 22.24 -17.00
CA VAL A 189 23.48 22.64 -16.21
C VAL A 189 23.26 21.54 -15.16
N ILE A 190 23.29 21.94 -13.88
CA ILE A 190 22.98 21.04 -12.76
C ILE A 190 21.60 21.41 -12.24
N GLU A 191 20.70 20.44 -12.21
CA GLU A 191 19.30 20.62 -11.87
C GLU A 191 18.88 19.73 -10.69
N GLU A 192 17.83 20.18 -10.00
CA GLU A 192 17.08 19.35 -9.07
C GLU A 192 16.53 18.09 -9.74
N LEU A 193 16.65 16.95 -9.07
CA LEU A 193 15.97 15.72 -9.44
C LEU A 193 14.48 15.84 -9.13
N LEU A 194 13.67 15.97 -10.18
CA LEU A 194 12.21 15.97 -10.07
C LEU A 194 11.68 14.54 -10.08
N GLU A 195 10.68 14.27 -9.23
CA GLU A 195 9.98 12.99 -9.18
C GLU A 195 8.56 13.13 -9.74
N GLY A 196 8.18 12.22 -10.64
CA GLY A 196 6.87 12.23 -11.28
C GLY A 196 6.79 11.33 -12.50
N ASP A 197 5.74 11.57 -13.30
CA ASP A 197 5.56 10.94 -14.61
C ASP A 197 6.07 11.87 -15.72
N GLU A 198 6.94 11.37 -16.60
CA GLU A 198 7.35 12.12 -17.80
C GLU A 198 6.21 12.17 -18.83
N VAL A 199 5.89 13.36 -19.33
CA VAL A 199 4.87 13.56 -20.38
C VAL A 199 5.40 14.56 -21.39
N SER A 200 5.09 14.34 -22.66
CA SER A 200 5.46 15.21 -23.76
C SER A 200 4.23 15.92 -24.29
N VAL A 201 4.30 17.25 -24.38
CA VAL A 201 3.22 18.05 -24.96
C VAL A 201 3.80 18.97 -26.03
N LEU A 202 3.23 18.87 -27.23
CA LEU A 202 3.66 19.62 -28.40
C LEU A 202 2.59 20.66 -28.76
N ALA A 203 2.98 21.72 -29.45
CA ALA A 203 2.05 22.66 -30.04
C ALA A 203 2.54 23.16 -31.41
N PHE A 204 1.60 23.34 -32.33
CA PHE A 204 1.80 24.18 -33.50
C PHE A 204 1.76 25.65 -33.09
N THR A 205 2.63 26.48 -33.65
CA THR A 205 2.60 27.92 -33.41
C THR A 205 3.03 28.72 -34.64
N ASP A 206 2.42 29.89 -34.80
CA ASP A 206 2.75 30.91 -35.80
C ASP A 206 3.54 32.10 -35.23
N GLY A 207 3.93 32.00 -33.95
CA GLY A 207 4.61 33.04 -33.18
C GLY A 207 3.69 33.95 -32.40
N GLU A 208 2.37 33.76 -32.49
CA GLU A 208 1.35 34.51 -31.76
C GLU A 208 0.48 33.57 -30.91
N MET A 209 0.00 32.47 -31.52
CA MET A 209 -0.89 31.52 -30.88
C MET A 209 -0.26 30.13 -30.78
N VAL A 210 -0.62 29.37 -29.74
CA VAL A 210 -0.35 27.92 -29.66
C VAL A 210 -1.61 27.10 -29.93
N SER A 211 -1.49 26.12 -30.82
CA SER A 211 -2.47 25.05 -31.03
C SER A 211 -1.89 23.74 -30.50
N VAL A 212 -2.32 23.35 -29.31
CA VAL A 212 -1.74 22.24 -28.54
C VAL A 212 -2.18 20.88 -29.10
N MET A 213 -1.24 19.95 -29.18
CA MET A 213 -1.45 18.57 -29.59
C MET A 213 -1.84 17.69 -28.39
N PRO A 214 -2.55 16.57 -28.59
CA PRO A 214 -2.80 15.62 -27.51
C PRO A 214 -1.48 15.18 -26.86
N PRO A 215 -1.46 14.99 -25.52
CA PRO A 215 -0.24 14.65 -24.81
C PRO A 215 0.23 13.26 -25.24
N ALA A 216 1.55 13.06 -25.34
CA ALA A 216 2.17 11.78 -25.64
C ALA A 216 3.14 11.39 -24.52
N GLN A 217 3.56 10.13 -24.50
CA GLN A 217 4.70 9.69 -23.70
C GLN A 217 5.54 8.74 -24.53
N ASP A 218 6.85 8.94 -24.51
CA ASP A 218 7.84 8.04 -25.08
C ASP A 218 8.43 7.08 -24.04
N HIS A 219 9.06 6.02 -24.52
CA HIS A 219 9.77 5.04 -23.70
C HIS A 219 11.24 5.02 -24.09
N LYS A 220 12.10 5.72 -23.35
CA LYS A 220 13.52 5.87 -23.69
C LYS A 220 14.36 4.62 -23.41
N ARG A 221 14.01 3.81 -22.42
CA ARG A 221 14.80 2.64 -22.00
C ARG A 221 14.69 1.48 -22.99
N VAL A 222 15.81 0.78 -23.24
CA VAL A 222 15.90 -0.27 -24.27
C VAL A 222 15.09 -1.53 -23.93
N GLY A 223 14.99 -1.90 -22.64
CA GLY A 223 14.37 -3.13 -22.18
C GLY A 223 12.97 -2.94 -21.57
N ASP A 224 12.22 -4.04 -21.49
CA ASP A 224 10.94 -4.11 -20.78
C ASP A 224 11.13 -3.73 -19.29
N GLY A 225 10.09 -3.17 -18.67
CA GLY A 225 10.12 -2.66 -17.29
C GLY A 225 10.98 -1.40 -17.13
N ASP A 226 11.18 -0.64 -18.21
CA ASP A 226 12.05 0.54 -18.26
C ASP A 226 13.51 0.26 -17.82
N THR A 227 14.05 -0.89 -18.22
CA THR A 227 15.41 -1.35 -17.87
C THR A 227 16.46 -1.08 -18.97
N GLY A 228 17.74 -1.10 -18.60
CA GLY A 228 18.87 -0.92 -19.54
C GLY A 228 19.18 0.54 -19.88
N PRO A 229 20.11 0.82 -20.81
CA PRO A 229 20.51 2.18 -21.16
C PRO A 229 19.39 3.01 -21.82
N ASN A 230 19.50 4.34 -21.72
CA ASN A 230 18.65 5.26 -22.47
C ASN A 230 18.94 5.19 -23.97
N THR A 231 17.89 5.29 -24.77
CA THR A 231 17.91 5.28 -26.23
C THR A 231 17.30 6.56 -26.77
N GLY A 232 17.18 6.68 -28.09
CA GLY A 232 16.37 7.73 -28.73
C GLY A 232 14.86 7.43 -28.71
N GLY A 233 14.38 6.48 -27.90
CA GLY A 233 12.99 6.07 -27.81
C GLY A 233 12.73 4.71 -28.47
N MET A 234 12.19 3.76 -27.68
CA MET A 234 11.78 2.41 -28.09
C MET A 234 10.28 2.28 -28.39
N GLY A 235 9.53 3.35 -28.19
CA GLY A 235 8.11 3.41 -28.48
C GLY A 235 7.49 4.68 -27.92
N ALA A 236 6.28 4.98 -28.35
CA ALA A 236 5.49 6.09 -27.85
C ALA A 236 4.01 5.75 -27.90
N TYR A 237 3.19 6.51 -27.19
CA TYR A 237 1.74 6.39 -27.28
C TYR A 237 1.03 7.72 -27.05
N CYS A 238 -0.20 7.80 -27.55
CA CYS A 238 -1.03 9.01 -27.53
C CYS A 238 -2.53 8.61 -27.56
N PRO A 239 -3.44 9.28 -26.82
CA PRO A 239 -3.15 10.30 -25.81
C PRO A 239 -2.57 9.69 -24.52
N CYS A 240 -1.76 10.49 -23.82
CA CYS A 240 -1.16 10.14 -22.54
C CYS A 240 -2.13 10.45 -21.39
N PRO A 241 -2.59 9.46 -20.61
CA PRO A 241 -3.57 9.64 -19.53
C PRO A 241 -2.92 10.10 -18.22
N LEU A 242 -1.60 10.32 -18.18
CA LEU A 242 -0.86 10.65 -16.95
C LEU A 242 -1.04 12.12 -16.53
N ILE A 243 -1.57 12.96 -17.43
CA ILE A 243 -1.87 14.38 -17.22
C ILE A 243 -3.39 14.60 -17.14
N THR A 244 -3.86 15.32 -16.13
CA THR A 244 -5.30 15.64 -15.99
C THR A 244 -5.72 16.75 -16.97
N PRO A 245 -7.02 16.90 -17.29
CA PRO A 245 -7.49 18.00 -18.13
C PRO A 245 -7.09 19.39 -17.63
N ASP A 246 -7.13 19.60 -16.31
CA ASP A 246 -6.73 20.87 -15.69
C ASP A 246 -5.23 21.11 -15.83
N GLN A 247 -4.40 20.08 -15.56
CA GLN A 247 -2.96 20.17 -15.77
C GLN A 247 -2.61 20.38 -17.24
N PHE A 248 -3.35 19.77 -18.16
CA PHE A 248 -3.17 19.95 -19.60
C PHE A 248 -3.52 21.39 -20.04
N ALA A 249 -4.56 21.99 -19.46
CA ALA A 249 -4.86 23.41 -19.64
C ALA A 249 -3.73 24.31 -19.08
N ASP A 250 -3.20 23.98 -17.90
CA ASP A 250 -2.05 24.70 -17.33
C ASP A 250 -0.80 24.60 -18.23
N VAL A 251 -0.52 23.44 -18.82
CA VAL A 251 0.58 23.29 -19.78
C VAL A 251 0.39 24.19 -20.99
N LYS A 252 -0.83 24.27 -21.53
CA LYS A 252 -1.13 25.15 -22.65
C LYS A 252 -0.83 26.61 -22.30
N ASP A 253 -1.39 27.11 -21.21
CA ASP A 253 -1.39 28.55 -20.93
C ASP A 253 -0.11 29.00 -20.19
N GLN A 254 0.36 28.21 -19.22
CA GLN A 254 1.49 28.58 -18.35
C GLN A 254 2.85 28.16 -18.87
N ILE A 255 2.91 27.20 -19.80
CA ILE A 255 4.17 26.69 -20.35
C ILE A 255 4.29 27.05 -21.83
N LEU A 256 3.40 26.54 -22.69
CA LEU A 256 3.54 26.67 -24.14
C LEU A 256 3.24 28.08 -24.65
N GLN A 257 2.06 28.65 -24.32
CA GLN A 257 1.71 30.02 -24.73
C GLN A 257 2.67 31.03 -24.09
N ARG A 258 3.00 30.85 -22.80
CA ARG A 258 3.97 31.71 -22.09
C ARG A 258 5.37 31.66 -22.71
N ALA A 259 5.82 30.50 -23.20
CA ALA A 259 7.07 30.40 -23.93
C ALA A 259 7.03 31.13 -25.27
N VAL A 260 5.94 31.02 -26.04
CA VAL A 260 5.78 31.76 -27.30
C VAL A 260 5.72 33.28 -27.06
N ASP A 261 4.97 33.72 -26.06
CA ASP A 261 4.87 35.13 -25.67
C ASP A 261 6.23 35.67 -25.19
N GLY A 262 6.97 34.88 -24.43
CA GLY A 262 8.31 35.22 -23.96
C GLY A 262 9.30 35.36 -25.12
N LEU A 263 9.30 34.42 -26.08
CA LEU A 263 10.13 34.49 -27.28
C LEU A 263 9.80 35.72 -28.12
N LYS A 264 8.51 36.02 -28.28
CA LYS A 264 8.05 37.25 -28.95
C LYS A 264 8.54 38.50 -28.23
N ALA A 265 8.54 38.52 -26.90
CA ALA A 265 9.07 39.64 -26.11
C ALA A 265 10.58 39.82 -26.26
N GLU A 266 11.33 38.75 -26.56
CA GLU A 266 12.76 38.83 -26.94
C GLU A 266 12.97 39.23 -28.42
N GLY A 267 11.90 39.54 -29.15
CA GLY A 267 11.95 39.86 -30.59
C GLY A 267 12.11 38.64 -31.50
N ILE A 268 11.87 37.44 -30.97
CA ILE A 268 12.04 36.16 -31.69
C ILE A 268 10.67 35.63 -32.08
N LYS A 269 10.31 35.75 -33.36
CA LYS A 269 9.10 35.11 -33.89
C LYS A 269 9.32 33.62 -34.06
N TYR A 270 8.68 32.81 -33.22
CA TYR A 270 8.81 31.36 -33.24
C TYR A 270 7.71 30.70 -34.08
N VAL A 271 8.07 30.11 -35.21
CA VAL A 271 7.12 29.42 -36.12
C VAL A 271 7.47 27.95 -36.20
N GLY A 272 6.48 27.05 -36.07
CA GLY A 272 6.70 25.61 -36.22
C GLY A 272 6.10 24.81 -35.08
N VAL A 273 6.87 23.85 -34.56
CA VAL A 273 6.47 23.02 -33.42
C VAL A 273 7.32 23.35 -32.21
N LEU A 274 6.65 23.78 -31.14
CA LEU A 274 7.26 23.84 -29.81
C LEU A 274 6.93 22.55 -29.06
N TYR A 275 7.97 21.84 -28.64
CA TYR A 275 7.86 20.62 -27.85
C TYR A 275 8.27 20.94 -26.42
N ALA A 276 7.46 20.55 -25.44
CA ALA A 276 7.80 20.59 -24.03
C ALA A 276 7.88 19.17 -23.46
N GLY A 277 9.07 18.79 -22.98
CA GLY A 277 9.25 17.61 -22.14
C GLY A 277 8.96 17.99 -20.70
N LEU A 278 7.99 17.33 -20.07
CA LEU A 278 7.46 17.70 -18.75
C LEU A 278 7.65 16.57 -17.75
N MET A 279 7.79 16.96 -16.48
CA MET A 279 7.60 16.08 -15.33
C MET A 279 6.31 16.48 -14.62
N ILE A 280 5.36 15.57 -14.50
CA ILE A 280 4.14 15.77 -13.72
C ILE A 280 4.44 15.46 -12.26
N THR A 281 4.74 16.52 -11.49
CA THR A 281 5.08 16.42 -10.07
C THR A 281 3.84 16.58 -9.18
N LYS A 282 3.98 16.35 -7.88
CA LYS A 282 2.93 16.65 -6.88
C LYS A 282 2.50 18.13 -6.88
N SER A 283 3.38 19.03 -7.31
CA SER A 283 3.14 20.47 -7.36
C SER A 283 2.62 20.96 -8.71
N GLY A 284 2.45 20.06 -9.69
CA GLY A 284 2.02 20.40 -11.04
C GLY A 284 3.05 20.07 -12.13
N PRO A 285 2.75 20.40 -13.40
CA PRO A 285 3.64 20.16 -14.54
C PRO A 285 4.87 21.07 -14.48
N MET A 286 6.06 20.46 -14.56
CA MET A 286 7.35 21.15 -14.54
C MET A 286 8.11 20.87 -15.83
N THR A 287 8.59 21.90 -16.51
CA THR A 287 9.31 21.78 -17.78
C THR A 287 10.73 21.26 -17.54
N LEU A 288 11.04 20.10 -18.12
CA LEU A 288 12.37 19.48 -18.11
C LEU A 288 13.27 20.08 -19.20
N GLU A 289 12.71 20.21 -20.40
CA GLU A 289 13.39 20.75 -21.58
C GLU A 289 12.37 21.17 -22.66
N PHE A 290 12.81 22.04 -23.55
CA PHE A 290 12.11 22.36 -24.78
C PHE A 290 12.87 21.79 -25.97
N ASN A 291 12.13 21.26 -26.94
CA ASN A 291 12.66 20.95 -28.26
C ASN A 291 11.97 21.81 -29.32
N CYS A 292 12.65 22.06 -30.43
CA CYS A 292 12.22 23.01 -31.46
C CYS A 292 11.63 22.39 -32.72
N ARG A 293 11.27 21.11 -32.60
CA ARG A 293 10.75 20.25 -33.66
C ARG A 293 9.96 19.08 -33.06
N PHE A 294 9.26 18.39 -33.94
CA PHE A 294 8.58 17.13 -33.66
C PHE A 294 9.51 16.07 -33.03
N GLY A 295 9.01 15.32 -32.04
CA GLY A 295 9.76 14.22 -31.41
C GLY A 295 9.74 12.92 -32.22
N ASP A 296 10.70 12.03 -31.97
CA ASP A 296 10.79 10.72 -32.62
C ASP A 296 11.06 9.68 -31.53
N PRO A 297 10.07 8.84 -31.11
CA PRO A 297 8.98 8.32 -31.95
C PRO A 297 7.55 8.92 -31.77
N GLU A 298 7.36 10.04 -31.08
CA GLU A 298 6.01 10.54 -30.78
C GLU A 298 5.24 11.04 -32.01
N THR A 299 5.95 11.57 -33.00
CA THR A 299 5.31 12.04 -34.25
C THR A 299 4.53 10.94 -34.93
N GLN A 300 5.07 9.72 -34.93
CA GLN A 300 4.46 8.57 -35.56
C GLN A 300 3.10 8.24 -34.95
N VAL A 301 2.92 8.39 -33.63
CA VAL A 301 1.63 8.15 -32.98
C VAL A 301 0.69 9.36 -33.06
N LEU A 302 1.22 10.58 -33.06
CA LEU A 302 0.42 11.79 -33.25
C LEU A 302 -0.20 11.81 -34.65
N MET A 303 0.59 11.55 -35.70
CA MET A 303 0.08 11.60 -37.08
C MET A 303 -1.04 10.59 -37.35
N MET A 304 -1.09 9.47 -36.61
CA MET A 304 -2.18 8.49 -36.67
C MET A 304 -3.53 9.04 -36.17
N LEU A 305 -3.51 10.11 -35.35
CA LEU A 305 -4.69 10.70 -34.72
C LEU A 305 -5.06 12.08 -35.29
N LEU A 306 -4.24 12.69 -36.15
CA LEU A 306 -4.53 14.01 -36.73
C LEU A 306 -5.62 13.89 -37.80
N GLU A 307 -6.74 14.60 -37.64
CA GLU A 307 -7.84 14.61 -38.62
C GLU A 307 -7.72 15.77 -39.61
N SER A 308 -7.28 16.93 -39.14
CA SER A 308 -7.04 18.10 -39.99
C SER A 308 -5.88 17.89 -40.97
N ASP A 309 -5.94 18.59 -42.10
CA ASP A 309 -4.88 18.55 -43.12
C ASP A 309 -3.58 19.17 -42.59
N LEU A 310 -2.51 18.37 -42.52
CA LEU A 310 -1.22 18.79 -42.00
C LEU A 310 -0.58 19.92 -42.82
N TYR A 311 -0.76 19.90 -44.15
CA TYR A 311 -0.23 20.95 -45.03
C TYR A 311 -0.89 22.30 -44.74
N ASP A 312 -2.21 22.31 -44.56
CA ASP A 312 -2.95 23.54 -44.27
C ASP A 312 -2.57 24.13 -42.90
N ILE A 313 -2.33 23.29 -41.90
CA ILE A 313 -1.83 23.70 -40.58
C ILE A 313 -0.44 24.32 -40.72
N MET A 314 0.50 23.62 -41.34
CA MET A 314 1.88 24.11 -41.49
C MET A 314 1.92 25.41 -42.30
N LYS A 315 1.13 25.50 -43.38
CA LYS A 315 0.98 26.71 -44.17
C LYS A 315 0.39 27.86 -43.34
N ALA A 316 -0.62 27.61 -42.53
CA ALA A 316 -1.21 28.62 -41.65
C ALA A 316 -0.22 29.11 -40.58
N CYS A 317 0.63 28.23 -40.05
CA CYS A 317 1.73 28.62 -39.16
C CYS A 317 2.69 29.61 -39.84
N VAL A 318 3.13 29.30 -41.06
CA VAL A 318 4.06 30.16 -41.80
C VAL A 318 3.41 31.46 -42.25
N ASP A 319 2.13 31.43 -42.62
CA ASP A 319 1.37 32.61 -43.07
C ASP A 319 0.90 33.51 -41.91
N GLY A 320 1.03 33.09 -40.64
CA GLY A 320 0.57 33.87 -39.49
C GLY A 320 -0.95 33.83 -39.27
N ASN A 321 -1.62 32.77 -39.72
CA ASN A 321 -3.07 32.63 -39.70
C ASN A 321 -3.54 31.38 -38.93
N LEU A 322 -2.73 30.85 -38.01
CA LEU A 322 -3.06 29.62 -37.27
C LEU A 322 -4.36 29.77 -36.48
N LYS A 323 -4.66 30.96 -35.98
CA LYS A 323 -5.91 31.27 -35.25
C LYS A 323 -7.19 30.99 -36.05
N GLN A 324 -7.11 31.02 -37.38
CA GLN A 324 -8.25 30.75 -38.27
C GLN A 324 -8.43 29.25 -38.56
N GLN A 325 -7.45 28.42 -38.18
CA GLN A 325 -7.49 26.97 -38.34
C GLN A 325 -7.97 26.30 -37.06
N GLN A 326 -9.00 25.45 -37.17
CA GLN A 326 -9.41 24.58 -36.08
C GLN A 326 -8.72 23.22 -36.26
N VAL A 327 -7.62 22.99 -35.54
CA VAL A 327 -6.90 21.72 -35.59
C VAL A 327 -7.69 20.66 -34.82
N GLN A 328 -8.13 19.63 -35.52
CA GLN A 328 -8.92 18.52 -34.99
C GLN A 328 -8.09 17.24 -34.91
N TRP A 329 -8.27 16.54 -33.79
CA TRP A 329 -7.63 15.26 -33.49
C TRP A 329 -8.72 14.25 -33.19
N ASN A 330 -8.53 12.99 -33.61
CA ASN A 330 -9.45 11.91 -33.34
C ASN A 330 -9.40 11.52 -31.86
N THR A 331 -10.29 12.09 -31.06
CA THR A 331 -10.38 11.86 -29.61
C THR A 331 -11.00 10.52 -29.23
N LYS A 332 -11.53 9.76 -30.20
CA LYS A 332 -12.15 8.45 -29.99
C LYS A 332 -11.17 7.29 -30.13
N MET A 333 -9.93 7.57 -30.54
CA MET A 333 -8.91 6.58 -30.82
C MET A 333 -7.66 6.87 -30.00
N SER A 334 -6.90 5.82 -29.71
CA SER A 334 -5.56 5.86 -29.15
C SER A 334 -4.59 5.24 -30.14
N ALA A 335 -3.37 5.75 -30.21
CA ALA A 335 -2.29 5.23 -31.04
C ALA A 335 -1.10 4.80 -30.17
N VAL A 336 -0.53 3.64 -30.48
CA VAL A 336 0.67 3.10 -29.82
C VAL A 336 1.68 2.68 -30.88
N GLY A 337 2.92 3.12 -30.72
CA GLY A 337 4.03 2.84 -31.62
C GLY A 337 5.13 2.04 -30.93
N VAL A 338 5.53 0.92 -31.52
CA VAL A 338 6.62 0.05 -31.02
C VAL A 338 7.80 0.14 -31.99
N VAL A 339 8.97 0.54 -31.49
CA VAL A 339 10.21 0.57 -32.28
C VAL A 339 10.86 -0.81 -32.31
N ILE A 340 11.28 -1.22 -33.49
CA ILE A 340 12.11 -2.40 -33.72
C ILE A 340 13.54 -1.94 -34.01
N ALA A 341 14.49 -2.37 -33.17
CA ALA A 341 15.88 -1.93 -33.19
C ALA A 341 16.86 -3.06 -33.55
N SER A 342 18.01 -2.68 -34.11
CA SER A 342 19.11 -3.58 -34.47
C SER A 342 19.88 -4.05 -33.24
N LYS A 343 20.42 -5.27 -33.30
CA LYS A 343 21.26 -5.84 -32.23
C LYS A 343 22.38 -4.88 -31.83
N GLY A 344 22.54 -4.70 -30.52
CA GLY A 344 23.58 -3.87 -29.92
C GLY A 344 23.20 -2.39 -29.69
N TYR A 345 22.05 -1.94 -30.18
CA TYR A 345 21.54 -0.59 -29.91
C TYR A 345 21.26 -0.43 -28.41
N PRO A 346 21.60 0.70 -27.75
CA PRO A 346 22.03 2.00 -28.31
C PRO A 346 23.54 2.20 -28.51
N GLU A 347 24.39 1.27 -28.08
CA GLU A 347 25.85 1.42 -28.12
C GLU A 347 26.44 1.13 -29.49
N THR A 348 25.96 0.05 -30.13
CA THR A 348 26.38 -0.41 -31.46
C THR A 348 25.14 -0.72 -32.32
N SER A 349 25.31 -1.09 -33.59
CA SER A 349 24.18 -1.58 -34.40
C SER A 349 24.66 -2.46 -35.56
N THR A 350 24.06 -3.63 -35.70
CA THR A 350 24.25 -4.48 -36.89
C THR A 350 23.52 -3.89 -38.10
N LYS A 351 24.19 -3.82 -39.26
CA LYS A 351 23.63 -3.32 -40.52
C LYS A 351 23.58 -4.43 -41.58
N GLY A 352 22.74 -4.27 -42.59
CA GLY A 352 22.61 -5.17 -43.74
C GLY A 352 21.74 -6.41 -43.51
N CYS A 353 20.98 -6.48 -42.41
CA CYS A 353 20.12 -7.62 -42.11
C CYS A 353 18.81 -7.53 -42.90
N VAL A 354 18.44 -8.56 -43.65
CA VAL A 354 17.20 -8.60 -44.46
C VAL A 354 15.97 -8.54 -43.55
N ILE A 355 15.06 -7.61 -43.84
CA ILE A 355 13.81 -7.39 -43.12
C ILE A 355 12.70 -8.20 -43.79
N SER A 356 11.99 -9.01 -43.00
CA SER A 356 10.87 -9.84 -43.43
C SER A 356 9.58 -9.49 -42.68
N GLY A 357 8.42 -9.96 -43.17
CA GLY A 357 7.13 -9.80 -42.48
C GLY A 357 6.35 -8.49 -42.74
N LEU A 358 6.96 -7.51 -43.41
CA LEU A 358 6.33 -6.20 -43.66
C LEU A 358 4.97 -6.28 -44.39
N SER A 359 4.84 -7.16 -45.38
CA SER A 359 3.60 -7.31 -46.17
C SER A 359 2.39 -7.77 -45.34
N GLN A 360 2.61 -8.48 -44.23
CA GLN A 360 1.55 -8.94 -43.33
C GLN A 360 0.98 -7.79 -42.49
N VAL A 361 1.81 -6.78 -42.19
CA VAL A 361 1.45 -5.63 -41.37
C VAL A 361 0.84 -4.51 -42.21
N SER A 362 1.42 -4.20 -43.38
CA SER A 362 1.00 -3.10 -44.25
C SER A 362 -0.36 -3.27 -44.94
N SER A 363 -1.03 -4.41 -44.76
CA SER A 363 -2.33 -4.71 -45.37
C SER A 363 -3.53 -4.26 -44.52
N GLN A 364 -3.31 -3.84 -43.27
CA GLN A 364 -4.38 -3.49 -42.33
C GLN A 364 -4.50 -1.96 -42.18
N PRO A 365 -5.72 -1.39 -42.29
CA PRO A 365 -5.92 0.06 -42.25
C PRO A 365 -5.66 0.70 -40.87
N GLU A 366 -5.66 -0.10 -39.80
CA GLU A 366 -5.41 0.35 -38.42
C GLU A 366 -3.92 0.31 -38.03
N LEU A 367 -3.05 -0.15 -38.93
CA LEU A 367 -1.60 -0.27 -38.72
C LEU A 367 -0.84 0.63 -39.70
N ALA A 368 0.27 1.20 -39.24
CA ALA A 368 1.22 1.91 -40.07
C ALA A 368 2.66 1.50 -39.71
N VAL A 369 3.52 1.40 -40.72
CA VAL A 369 4.95 1.10 -40.54
C VAL A 369 5.76 2.31 -40.98
N PHE A 370 6.47 2.92 -40.05
CA PHE A 370 7.33 4.07 -40.32
C PHE A 370 8.79 3.63 -40.31
N HIS A 371 9.51 3.94 -41.38
CA HIS A 371 10.87 3.50 -41.59
C HIS A 371 11.88 4.53 -41.07
N SER A 372 12.80 4.10 -40.21
CA SER A 372 13.85 4.94 -39.63
C SER A 372 15.22 4.65 -40.25
N GLY A 373 15.77 3.46 -40.03
CA GLY A 373 17.11 3.10 -40.47
C GLY A 373 17.07 1.91 -41.41
N VAL A 374 16.72 2.13 -42.68
CA VAL A 374 16.60 1.08 -43.71
C VAL A 374 17.34 1.45 -45.00
N ALA A 375 17.81 0.44 -45.73
CA ALA A 375 18.44 0.59 -47.04
C ALA A 375 18.02 -0.52 -48.01
N ARG A 376 18.40 -0.42 -49.29
CA ARG A 376 18.29 -1.53 -50.26
C ARG A 376 19.54 -2.40 -50.21
N GLY A 377 19.35 -3.71 -50.04
CA GLY A 377 20.40 -4.72 -50.14
C GLY A 377 20.73 -5.07 -51.59
N ALA A 378 21.77 -5.90 -51.77
CA ALA A 378 22.32 -6.27 -53.10
C ALA A 378 21.31 -6.93 -54.06
N ASN A 379 20.29 -7.61 -53.53
CA ASN A 379 19.22 -8.28 -54.28
C ASN A 379 17.91 -7.45 -54.33
N GLY A 380 17.96 -6.16 -53.96
CA GLY A 380 16.79 -5.29 -53.89
C GLY A 380 15.91 -5.47 -52.66
N SER A 381 16.25 -6.38 -51.74
CA SER A 381 15.51 -6.52 -50.47
C SER A 381 15.73 -5.33 -49.53
N LEU A 382 14.78 -5.10 -48.63
CA LEU A 382 14.93 -4.07 -47.60
C LEU A 382 15.81 -4.61 -46.46
N VAL A 383 16.83 -3.86 -46.07
CA VAL A 383 17.79 -4.26 -45.03
C VAL A 383 17.89 -3.22 -43.92
N SER A 384 18.26 -3.64 -42.70
CA SER A 384 18.54 -2.73 -41.59
C SER A 384 19.77 -1.85 -41.87
N TRP A 385 19.68 -0.56 -41.55
CA TRP A 385 20.72 0.44 -41.82
C TRP A 385 20.82 1.52 -40.73
N GLY A 386 20.48 1.18 -39.49
CA GLY A 386 20.53 2.09 -38.36
C GLY A 386 20.27 1.38 -37.02
N GLY A 387 20.41 2.12 -35.92
CA GLY A 387 20.09 1.64 -34.58
C GLY A 387 18.60 1.33 -34.42
N ARG A 388 17.74 2.34 -34.58
CA ARG A 388 16.29 2.19 -34.73
C ARG A 388 15.98 1.91 -36.20
N VAL A 389 15.31 0.80 -36.50
CA VAL A 389 15.09 0.34 -37.88
C VAL A 389 13.71 0.75 -38.37
N LEU A 390 12.66 0.41 -37.60
CA LEU A 390 11.25 0.64 -37.93
C LEU A 390 10.48 1.03 -36.68
N LEU A 391 9.34 1.68 -36.85
CA LEU A 391 8.29 1.74 -35.85
C LEU A 391 6.98 1.20 -36.44
N VAL A 392 6.32 0.31 -35.71
CA VAL A 392 4.97 -0.17 -36.04
C VAL A 392 3.99 0.54 -35.13
N ALA A 393 3.11 1.35 -35.73
CA ALA A 393 2.04 2.03 -35.04
C ALA A 393 0.72 1.32 -35.26
N ALA A 394 -0.07 1.17 -34.21
CA ALA A 394 -1.46 0.73 -34.28
C ALA A 394 -2.35 1.79 -33.67
N ARG A 395 -3.55 1.97 -34.22
CA ARG A 395 -4.61 2.76 -33.60
C ARG A 395 -5.81 1.89 -33.27
N ALA A 396 -6.46 2.17 -32.14
CA ALA A 396 -7.68 1.46 -31.70
C ALA A 396 -8.49 2.36 -30.75
N PRO A 397 -9.79 2.07 -30.50
CA PRO A 397 -10.60 2.87 -29.58
C PRO A 397 -10.09 2.91 -28.13
N ALA A 398 -9.29 1.91 -27.72
CA ALA A 398 -8.72 1.84 -26.39
C ALA A 398 -7.19 1.69 -26.45
N LEU A 399 -6.47 2.40 -25.59
CA LEU A 399 -5.00 2.37 -25.53
C LEU A 399 -4.43 0.96 -25.37
N ARG A 400 -5.06 0.12 -24.53
CA ARG A 400 -4.62 -1.27 -24.33
C ARG A 400 -4.79 -2.13 -25.59
N ALA A 401 -5.86 -1.90 -26.36
CA ALA A 401 -6.08 -2.58 -27.63
C ALA A 401 -5.06 -2.13 -28.68
N ALA A 402 -4.76 -0.83 -28.74
CA ALA A 402 -3.72 -0.29 -29.62
C ALA A 402 -2.34 -0.85 -29.26
N ALA A 403 -1.98 -0.93 -27.98
CA ALA A 403 -0.72 -1.52 -27.54
C ALA A 403 -0.62 -3.01 -27.91
N ALA A 404 -1.66 -3.79 -27.64
CA ALA A 404 -1.69 -5.20 -28.00
C ALA A 404 -1.54 -5.42 -29.51
N ALA A 405 -2.24 -4.60 -30.32
CA ALA A 405 -2.14 -4.66 -31.78
C ALA A 405 -0.74 -4.26 -32.28
N ALA A 406 -0.16 -3.17 -31.77
CA ALA A 406 1.18 -2.73 -32.13
C ALA A 406 2.24 -3.76 -31.77
N THR A 407 2.18 -4.35 -30.57
CA THR A 407 3.11 -5.41 -30.13
C THR A 407 2.95 -6.68 -30.96
N ALA A 408 1.72 -7.09 -31.29
CA ALA A 408 1.48 -8.24 -32.15
C ALA A 408 2.00 -8.01 -33.58
N ALA A 409 1.80 -6.81 -34.13
CA ALA A 409 2.29 -6.44 -35.44
C ALA A 409 3.83 -6.33 -35.48
N ALA A 410 4.44 -5.79 -34.42
CA ALA A 410 5.90 -5.77 -34.28
C ALA A 410 6.49 -7.19 -34.25
N ALA A 411 5.80 -8.14 -33.61
CA ALA A 411 6.22 -9.55 -33.56
C ALA A 411 6.18 -10.26 -34.93
N ALA A 412 5.43 -9.75 -35.90
CA ALA A 412 5.36 -10.30 -37.24
C ALA A 412 6.53 -9.87 -38.13
N ILE A 413 7.25 -8.81 -37.76
CA ILE A 413 8.41 -8.29 -38.50
C ILE A 413 9.68 -8.84 -37.88
N ASP A 414 10.53 -9.46 -38.69
CA ASP A 414 11.76 -10.08 -38.20
C ASP A 414 12.96 -9.78 -39.11
N PHE A 415 14.12 -9.66 -38.46
CA PHE A 415 15.45 -9.65 -39.06
C PHE A 415 16.47 -10.10 -38.01
N PRO A 416 17.61 -10.70 -38.40
CA PRO A 416 18.62 -11.20 -37.46
C PRO A 416 19.00 -10.20 -36.35
N GLY A 417 18.67 -10.54 -35.10
CA GLY A 417 18.97 -9.72 -33.93
C GLY A 417 18.04 -8.52 -33.70
N ALA A 418 16.86 -8.50 -34.34
CA ALA A 418 15.79 -7.57 -34.03
C ALA A 418 15.39 -7.69 -32.55
N HIS A 419 15.17 -6.55 -31.91
CA HIS A 419 14.58 -6.49 -30.58
C HIS A 419 13.65 -5.28 -30.48
N TYR A 420 12.63 -5.42 -29.64
CA TYR A 420 11.61 -4.41 -29.39
C TYR A 420 11.02 -4.66 -28.00
N ARG A 421 10.38 -3.63 -27.45
CA ARG A 421 9.71 -3.73 -26.15
C ARG A 421 8.29 -4.27 -26.28
N LYS A 422 7.87 -5.06 -25.29
CA LYS A 422 6.54 -5.71 -25.24
C LYS A 422 5.56 -4.99 -24.31
N ASP A 423 6.02 -3.94 -23.65
CA ASP A 423 5.34 -3.24 -22.55
C ASP A 423 5.19 -1.72 -22.82
N ILE A 424 5.21 -1.30 -24.09
CA ILE A 424 4.93 0.10 -24.44
C ILE A 424 3.53 0.47 -23.93
N ALA A 425 3.43 1.64 -23.29
CA ALA A 425 2.25 2.14 -22.58
C ALA A 425 1.90 1.44 -21.25
N HIS A 426 2.76 0.57 -20.69
CA HIS A 426 2.44 -0.14 -19.44
C HIS A 426 2.17 0.81 -18.25
N ARG A 427 2.90 1.94 -18.15
CA ARG A 427 2.66 2.97 -17.12
C ARG A 427 1.31 3.66 -17.27
N ALA A 428 0.80 3.83 -18.49
CA ALA A 428 -0.55 4.35 -18.69
C ALA A 428 -1.61 3.37 -18.17
N PHE A 429 -1.37 2.07 -18.23
CA PHE A 429 -2.34 1.07 -17.76
C PHE A 429 -2.50 1.03 -16.24
N SER A 430 -1.52 1.50 -15.46
CA SER A 430 -1.67 1.59 -14.01
C SER A 430 -2.63 2.70 -13.58
N LYS A 431 -2.77 3.78 -14.37
CA LYS A 431 -3.73 4.89 -14.15
C LYS A 431 -5.02 4.83 -15.00
N LEU A 432 -5.02 4.15 -16.15
CA LEU A 432 -6.22 3.93 -16.99
C LEU A 432 -7.09 2.78 -16.51
N ASN A 433 -6.56 1.90 -15.65
CA ASN A 433 -7.45 1.18 -14.76
C ASN A 433 -8.01 2.28 -13.86
N GLY A 434 -9.27 2.65 -14.06
CA GLY A 434 -9.91 3.59 -13.15
C GLY A 434 -9.73 3.16 -11.70
N LEU A 435 -9.90 4.13 -10.79
CA LEU A 435 -9.70 4.02 -9.35
C LEU A 435 -8.96 2.76 -8.88
N SER A 436 -7.63 2.83 -8.81
CA SER A 436 -6.85 1.73 -8.24
C SER A 436 -7.12 1.57 -6.75
N TYR A 437 -6.85 0.38 -6.19
CA TYR A 437 -6.95 0.17 -4.75
C TYR A 437 -6.01 1.10 -3.97
N LEU A 438 -4.83 1.39 -4.54
CA LEU A 438 -3.90 2.41 -4.05
C LEU A 438 -4.53 3.80 -3.98
N GLU A 439 -5.23 4.23 -5.03
CA GLU A 439 -5.94 5.50 -5.03
C GLU A 439 -7.08 5.52 -4.00
N SER A 440 -7.66 4.38 -3.63
CA SER A 440 -8.61 4.29 -2.51
C SER A 440 -7.98 4.50 -1.13
N GLY A 441 -6.66 4.66 -1.07
CA GLY A 441 -5.87 4.84 0.14
C GLY A 441 -5.32 3.52 0.69
N VAL A 442 -5.29 2.44 -0.10
CA VAL A 442 -4.74 1.14 0.32
C VAL A 442 -3.53 0.71 -0.52
N ASP A 443 -2.34 0.75 0.06
CA ASP A 443 -1.05 0.51 -0.59
C ASP A 443 -0.57 -0.94 -0.41
N ILE A 444 -0.85 -1.77 -1.42
CA ILE A 444 -0.51 -3.19 -1.37
C ILE A 444 1.01 -3.43 -1.52
N ASP A 445 1.73 -2.56 -2.22
CA ASP A 445 3.17 -2.70 -2.39
C ASP A 445 3.91 -2.33 -1.10
N ALA A 446 3.39 -1.34 -0.36
CA ALA A 446 3.83 -1.06 1.01
C ALA A 446 3.59 -2.25 1.94
N ALA A 447 2.45 -2.92 1.85
CA ALA A 447 2.17 -4.14 2.63
C ALA A 447 3.14 -5.28 2.26
N ALA A 448 3.41 -5.52 0.98
CA ALA A 448 4.41 -6.52 0.55
C ALA A 448 5.83 -6.16 1.00
N THR A 449 6.15 -4.87 1.08
CA THR A 449 7.43 -4.38 1.63
C THR A 449 7.50 -4.57 3.15
N LEU A 450 6.41 -4.33 3.87
CA LEU A 450 6.32 -4.61 5.30
C LEU A 450 6.60 -6.08 5.58
N VAL A 451 5.90 -7.01 4.91
CA VAL A 451 6.08 -8.47 5.09
C VAL A 451 7.56 -8.87 4.97
N ARG A 452 8.26 -8.39 3.93
CA ARG A 452 9.70 -8.64 3.73
C ARG A 452 10.58 -8.13 4.88
N LYS A 453 10.21 -7.01 5.51
CA LYS A 453 10.95 -6.43 6.64
C LYS A 453 10.69 -7.14 7.96
N ILE A 454 9.47 -7.65 8.19
CA ILE A 454 9.08 -8.28 9.46
C ILE A 454 9.29 -9.79 9.49
N GLU A 455 9.41 -10.47 8.34
CA GLU A 455 9.68 -11.91 8.26
C GLU A 455 10.89 -12.34 9.13
N PRO A 456 12.05 -11.65 9.13
CA PRO A 456 13.17 -12.03 9.99
C PRO A 456 12.87 -11.86 11.48
N LEU A 457 12.06 -10.85 11.86
CA LEU A 457 11.68 -10.59 13.24
C LEU A 457 10.78 -11.70 13.78
N ALA A 458 9.76 -12.09 13.01
CA ALA A 458 8.89 -13.21 13.34
C ALA A 458 9.67 -14.54 13.39
N THR A 459 10.54 -14.77 12.40
CA THR A 459 11.39 -15.97 12.34
C THR A 459 12.28 -16.10 13.58
N ALA A 460 12.78 -14.99 14.14
CA ALA A 460 13.59 -14.99 15.35
C ALA A 460 12.83 -15.43 16.62
N THR A 461 11.49 -15.52 16.56
CA THR A 461 10.64 -16.04 17.64
C THR A 461 10.33 -17.53 17.48
N HIS A 462 10.72 -18.15 16.36
CA HIS A 462 10.37 -19.54 16.07
C HIS A 462 10.88 -20.48 17.16
N ARG A 463 10.01 -21.42 17.52
CA ARG A 463 10.28 -22.51 18.47
C ARG A 463 9.98 -23.86 17.81
N PRO A 464 10.41 -24.99 18.38
CA PRO A 464 10.02 -26.31 17.87
C PRO A 464 8.51 -26.41 17.71
N GLY A 465 8.07 -26.94 16.56
CA GLY A 465 6.66 -27.05 16.19
C GLY A 465 6.17 -26.03 15.18
N VAL A 466 6.83 -24.87 15.05
CA VAL A 466 6.44 -23.87 14.04
C VAL A 466 6.71 -24.42 12.63
N LEU A 467 5.69 -24.40 11.78
CA LEU A 467 5.78 -24.78 10.37
C LEU A 467 5.51 -23.56 9.48
N GLY A 468 6.22 -23.49 8.35
CA GLY A 468 6.03 -22.42 7.36
C GLY A 468 6.80 -21.13 7.66
N ARG A 469 6.47 -20.08 6.90
CA ARG A 469 7.07 -18.74 6.99
C ARG A 469 5.96 -17.68 6.94
N LEU A 470 6.26 -16.48 7.42
CA LEU A 470 5.36 -15.34 7.34
C LEU A 470 4.96 -15.05 5.87
N GLY A 471 3.70 -14.64 5.64
CA GLY A 471 3.16 -14.36 4.30
C GLY A 471 2.27 -15.46 3.70
N CYS A 472 2.10 -16.57 4.43
CA CYS A 472 1.04 -17.56 4.16
C CYS A 472 -0.33 -17.06 4.65
N PHE A 473 -1.43 -17.70 4.25
CA PHE A 473 -2.79 -17.36 4.73
C PHE A 473 -2.98 -17.61 6.25
N SER A 474 -2.11 -18.40 6.89
CA SER A 474 -2.25 -18.75 8.30
C SER A 474 -0.90 -19.15 8.89
N GLY A 475 -0.79 -19.09 10.22
CA GLY A 475 0.31 -19.66 10.99
C GLY A 475 0.08 -21.14 11.31
N LEU A 476 1.14 -21.96 11.32
CA LEU A 476 1.03 -23.39 11.56
C LEU A 476 1.90 -23.84 12.74
N PHE A 477 1.35 -24.72 13.58
CA PHE A 477 2.06 -25.30 14.73
C PHE A 477 1.77 -26.80 14.88
N GLN A 478 2.81 -27.63 14.82
CA GLN A 478 2.70 -29.08 14.98
C GLN A 478 2.56 -29.47 16.45
N LEU A 479 1.48 -30.20 16.78
CA LEU A 479 1.19 -30.58 18.17
C LEU A 479 2.21 -31.56 18.76
N SER A 480 2.84 -32.42 17.95
CA SER A 480 3.85 -33.37 18.43
C SER A 480 5.13 -32.71 18.96
N ALA A 481 5.31 -31.40 18.73
CA ALA A 481 6.42 -30.62 19.28
C ALA A 481 6.12 -30.01 20.65
N MET A 482 4.90 -30.20 21.17
CA MET A 482 4.55 -29.83 22.53
C MET A 482 5.26 -30.71 23.55
N ASP A 483 5.20 -30.31 24.82
CA ASP A 483 5.79 -31.04 25.94
C ASP A 483 5.28 -32.50 25.96
N PRO A 484 6.15 -33.52 25.80
CA PRO A 484 5.75 -34.91 25.76
C PRO A 484 5.20 -35.43 27.09
N GLU A 485 5.34 -34.67 28.19
CA GLU A 485 4.76 -35.01 29.49
C GLU A 485 3.25 -34.70 29.58
N LEU A 486 2.68 -33.96 28.61
CA LEU A 486 1.25 -33.67 28.56
C LEU A 486 0.46 -34.96 28.29
N LYS A 487 -0.45 -35.32 29.20
CA LYS A 487 -1.27 -36.55 29.10
C LYS A 487 -2.65 -36.27 28.52
N ASP A 488 -3.24 -35.15 28.92
CA ASP A 488 -4.57 -34.73 28.47
C ASP A 488 -4.54 -33.23 28.14
N PRO A 489 -3.91 -32.83 27.01
CA PRO A 489 -3.64 -31.43 26.74
C PRO A 489 -4.92 -30.63 26.39
N VAL A 490 -5.00 -29.43 26.96
CA VAL A 490 -6.04 -28.43 26.74
C VAL A 490 -5.38 -27.18 26.17
N LEU A 491 -5.89 -26.72 25.03
CA LEU A 491 -5.53 -25.42 24.46
C LEU A 491 -6.28 -24.32 25.19
N VAL A 492 -5.56 -23.27 25.56
CA VAL A 492 -6.14 -22.03 26.12
C VAL A 492 -5.93 -20.92 25.10
N GLN A 493 -6.97 -20.16 24.79
CA GLN A 493 -6.96 -19.08 23.81
C GLN A 493 -7.45 -17.78 24.46
N GLY A 494 -6.78 -16.68 24.16
CA GLY A 494 -7.08 -15.35 24.72
C GLY A 494 -6.87 -14.26 23.68
N THR A 495 -7.65 -13.19 23.81
CA THR A 495 -7.56 -12.00 22.95
C THR A 495 -7.67 -10.75 23.81
N ASP A 496 -6.85 -9.74 23.51
CA ASP A 496 -6.94 -8.42 24.13
C ASP A 496 -6.26 -7.36 23.23
N GLY A 497 -6.47 -6.08 23.53
CA GLY A 497 -5.87 -4.95 22.84
C GLY A 497 -4.97 -4.10 23.74
N VAL A 498 -4.40 -3.04 23.16
CA VAL A 498 -3.60 -2.03 23.91
C VAL A 498 -4.50 -0.92 24.49
N GLY A 499 -5.70 -0.77 23.95
CA GLY A 499 -6.65 0.26 24.38
C GLY A 499 -6.15 1.68 24.11
N THR A 500 -6.61 2.65 24.91
CA THR A 500 -6.36 4.07 24.64
C THR A 500 -4.93 4.54 24.94
N LYS A 501 -4.06 3.66 25.47
CA LYS A 501 -2.61 3.90 25.59
C LYS A 501 -1.94 4.21 24.24
N LEU A 502 -2.51 3.69 23.14
CA LEU A 502 -2.13 4.01 21.77
C LEU A 502 -2.11 5.52 21.46
N LYS A 503 -3.01 6.30 22.08
CA LYS A 503 -3.05 7.77 21.90
C LYS A 503 -1.83 8.46 22.48
N ILE A 504 -1.28 7.93 23.57
CA ILE A 504 -0.06 8.46 24.18
C ILE A 504 1.14 8.09 23.31
N ALA A 505 1.21 6.84 22.83
CA ALA A 505 2.24 6.38 21.89
C ALA A 505 2.28 7.27 20.63
N GLN A 506 1.11 7.57 20.06
CA GLN A 506 0.96 8.48 18.91
C GLN A 506 1.41 9.91 19.23
N ARG A 507 1.01 10.49 20.36
CA ARG A 507 1.44 11.85 20.77
C ARG A 507 2.95 11.93 20.98
N MET A 508 3.53 10.87 21.56
CA MET A 508 4.96 10.79 21.84
C MET A 508 5.80 10.33 20.64
N GLN A 509 5.17 9.87 19.55
CA GLN A 509 5.81 9.20 18.41
C GLN A 509 6.73 8.03 18.86
N LYS A 510 6.27 7.26 19.87
CA LYS A 510 6.98 6.10 20.44
C LYS A 510 6.09 4.87 20.36
N PHE A 511 6.43 3.94 19.48
CA PHE A 511 5.64 2.75 19.15
C PHE A 511 6.35 1.43 19.46
N ASP A 512 7.55 1.49 20.02
CA ASP A 512 8.41 0.35 20.36
C ASP A 512 7.92 -0.43 21.57
N THR A 513 7.19 0.22 22.49
CA THR A 513 6.70 -0.42 23.74
C THR A 513 5.32 -1.04 23.63
N ILE A 514 4.46 -0.53 22.73
CA ILE A 514 3.06 -0.99 22.62
C ILE A 514 2.93 -2.42 22.06
N GLY A 515 3.93 -2.90 21.32
CA GLY A 515 3.99 -4.31 20.92
C GLY A 515 4.17 -5.25 22.11
N GLN A 516 4.93 -4.83 23.13
CA GLN A 516 5.03 -5.60 24.38
C GLN A 516 3.75 -5.54 25.18
N ASP A 517 3.11 -4.37 25.27
CA ASP A 517 1.80 -4.24 25.92
C ASP A 517 0.81 -5.25 25.33
N LEU A 518 0.72 -5.33 23.99
CA LEU A 518 -0.19 -6.24 23.30
C LEU A 518 0.03 -7.72 23.68
N VAL A 519 1.29 -8.18 23.67
CA VAL A 519 1.64 -9.56 24.05
C VAL A 519 1.40 -9.80 25.53
N ALA A 520 1.73 -8.84 26.39
CA ALA A 520 1.58 -8.97 27.84
C ALA A 520 0.11 -9.15 28.24
N MET A 521 -0.80 -8.38 27.63
CA MET A 521 -2.24 -8.49 27.91
C MET A 521 -2.77 -9.89 27.61
N CYS A 522 -2.34 -10.49 26.50
CA CYS A 522 -2.82 -11.83 26.12
C CYS A 522 -2.07 -12.96 26.83
N ALA A 523 -0.74 -12.92 26.88
CA ALA A 523 0.08 -14.03 27.38
C ALA A 523 -0.04 -14.23 28.90
N ASN A 524 -0.24 -13.15 29.66
CA ASN A 524 -0.50 -13.23 31.09
C ASN A 524 -1.87 -13.87 31.38
N ASP A 525 -2.87 -13.63 30.53
CA ASP A 525 -4.20 -14.21 30.65
C ASP A 525 -4.19 -15.72 30.33
N ILE A 526 -3.41 -16.14 29.33
CA ILE A 526 -3.11 -17.56 29.09
C ILE A 526 -2.47 -18.22 30.32
N LEU A 527 -1.51 -17.54 30.96
CA LEU A 527 -0.87 -18.01 32.18
C LEU A 527 -1.88 -18.14 33.35
N CYS A 528 -2.89 -17.27 33.42
CA CYS A 528 -3.93 -17.34 34.44
C CYS A 528 -4.77 -18.63 34.39
N ALA A 529 -4.87 -19.26 33.21
CA ALA A 529 -5.46 -20.59 33.05
C ALA A 529 -4.49 -21.75 33.39
N GLY A 530 -3.25 -21.43 33.78
CA GLY A 530 -2.19 -22.38 34.05
C GLY A 530 -1.44 -22.85 32.80
N ALA A 531 -1.68 -22.22 31.65
CA ALA A 531 -1.13 -22.64 30.37
C ALA A 531 0.21 -21.97 30.02
N GLU A 532 1.06 -22.71 29.34
CA GLU A 532 2.28 -22.20 28.70
C GLU A 532 1.90 -21.60 27.34
N PRO A 533 2.11 -20.29 27.11
CA PRO A 533 1.94 -19.69 25.78
C PRO A 533 2.92 -20.29 24.78
N PHE A 534 2.45 -20.60 23.56
CA PHE A 534 3.32 -21.11 22.49
C PHE A 534 3.14 -20.41 21.15
N ALA A 535 1.98 -19.80 20.88
CA ALA A 535 1.71 -19.07 19.64
C ALA A 535 1.05 -17.71 19.90
N PHE A 536 1.36 -16.75 19.03
CA PHE A 536 0.80 -15.40 19.05
C PHE A 536 0.54 -14.89 17.63
N LEU A 537 -0.60 -14.23 17.43
CA LEU A 537 -0.92 -13.48 16.21
C LEU A 537 -1.30 -12.03 16.56
N ASP A 538 -0.94 -11.09 15.69
CA ASP A 538 -1.32 -9.68 15.82
C ASP A 538 -2.33 -9.23 14.73
N TYR A 539 -3.19 -8.29 15.08
CA TYR A 539 -4.02 -7.54 14.15
C TYR A 539 -3.70 -6.06 14.32
N THR A 540 -3.24 -5.42 13.24
CA THR A 540 -2.91 -4.00 13.20
C THR A 540 -3.81 -3.29 12.20
N ALA A 541 -4.69 -2.40 12.68
CA ALA A 541 -5.50 -1.55 11.83
C ALA A 541 -4.93 -0.12 11.79
N CYS A 542 -4.94 0.53 10.63
CA CYS A 542 -4.47 1.91 10.49
C CYS A 542 -5.18 2.67 9.38
N GLY A 543 -5.14 4.01 9.43
CA GLY A 543 -5.73 4.84 8.37
C GLY A 543 -4.88 4.88 7.10
N ARG A 544 -3.56 4.87 7.29
CA ARG A 544 -2.57 4.72 6.22
C ARG A 544 -1.35 3.99 6.74
N LEU A 545 -0.87 2.99 6.01
CA LEU A 545 0.26 2.18 6.40
C LEU A 545 1.56 2.99 6.35
N GLN A 546 2.20 3.16 7.50
CA GLN A 546 3.56 3.70 7.60
C GLN A 546 4.50 2.55 7.95
N VAL A 547 5.21 2.05 6.95
CA VAL A 547 6.01 0.81 7.05
C VAL A 547 6.97 0.82 8.24
N GLU A 548 7.68 1.93 8.50
CA GLU A 548 8.63 2.01 9.62
C GLU A 548 7.97 1.94 11.00
N VAL A 549 6.77 2.53 11.14
CA VAL A 549 6.00 2.46 12.39
C VAL A 549 5.51 1.03 12.61
N ALA A 550 4.94 0.40 11.59
CA ALA A 550 4.49 -0.99 11.65
C ALA A 550 5.64 -1.96 11.98
N VAL A 551 6.81 -1.79 11.35
CA VAL A 551 8.03 -2.57 11.68
C VAL A 551 8.44 -2.38 13.14
N THR A 552 8.31 -1.17 13.68
CA THR A 552 8.65 -0.87 15.08
C THR A 552 7.68 -1.57 16.05
N ILE A 553 6.37 -1.56 15.76
CA ILE A 553 5.36 -2.27 16.54
C ILE A 553 5.63 -3.77 16.52
N VAL A 554 5.80 -4.36 15.33
CA VAL A 554 6.02 -5.81 15.17
C VAL A 554 7.33 -6.24 15.83
N ARG A 555 8.35 -5.39 15.86
CA ARG A 555 9.58 -5.66 16.63
C ARG A 555 9.29 -5.76 18.13
N GLY A 556 8.51 -4.84 18.68
CA GLY A 556 8.06 -4.91 20.07
C GLY A 556 7.26 -6.17 20.37
N VAL A 557 6.38 -6.59 19.45
CA VAL A 557 5.62 -7.85 19.54
C VAL A 557 6.58 -9.05 19.53
N ALA A 558 7.53 -9.11 18.60
CA ALA A 558 8.48 -10.21 18.48
C ALA A 558 9.40 -10.33 19.70
N ASP A 559 9.89 -9.20 20.23
CA ASP A 559 10.70 -9.14 21.44
C ASP A 559 9.92 -9.65 22.66
N ALA A 560 8.65 -9.24 22.77
CA ALA A 560 7.76 -9.68 23.83
C ALA A 560 7.34 -11.15 23.72
N CYS A 561 7.15 -11.67 22.50
CA CYS A 561 6.92 -13.09 22.26
C CYS A 561 8.09 -13.93 22.79
N ARG A 562 9.33 -13.48 22.57
CA ARG A 562 10.53 -14.13 23.13
C ARG A 562 10.56 -14.07 24.67
N LEU A 563 10.12 -12.97 25.27
CA LEU A 563 10.01 -12.85 26.74
C LEU A 563 8.93 -13.79 27.32
N ALA A 564 7.79 -13.92 26.63
CA ALA A 564 6.71 -14.82 27.01
C ALA A 564 6.99 -16.29 26.67
N GLY A 565 7.95 -16.56 25.79
CA GLY A 565 8.29 -17.90 25.32
C GLY A 565 7.39 -18.41 24.18
N CYS A 566 6.60 -17.57 23.52
CA CYS A 566 5.77 -17.95 22.38
C CYS A 566 6.37 -17.51 21.03
N ALA A 567 5.85 -18.06 19.93
CA ALA A 567 6.22 -17.67 18.57
C ALA A 567 5.17 -16.75 17.95
N LEU A 568 5.62 -15.69 17.28
CA LEU A 568 4.81 -14.84 16.41
C LEU A 568 4.62 -15.59 15.08
N LEU A 569 3.43 -16.18 14.88
CA LEU A 569 3.17 -17.05 13.73
C LEU A 569 2.63 -16.31 12.50
N GLY A 570 2.12 -15.10 12.69
CA GLY A 570 1.44 -14.35 11.65
C GLY A 570 0.56 -13.26 12.25
N GLY A 571 -0.20 -12.61 11.39
CA GLY A 571 -1.07 -11.52 11.75
C GLY A 571 -1.63 -10.83 10.51
N GLU A 572 -2.46 -9.82 10.71
CA GLU A 572 -3.05 -9.03 9.64
C GLU A 572 -2.74 -7.55 9.83
N THR A 573 -2.47 -6.85 8.72
CA THR A 573 -2.30 -5.40 8.70
C THR A 573 -3.35 -4.76 7.79
N ALA A 574 -4.41 -4.22 8.40
CA ALA A 574 -5.54 -3.64 7.71
C ALA A 574 -5.38 -2.11 7.51
N GLU A 575 -5.36 -1.66 6.26
CA GLU A 575 -5.39 -0.24 5.91
C GLU A 575 -6.82 0.21 5.60
N MET A 576 -7.36 1.09 6.45
CA MET A 576 -8.77 1.44 6.54
C MET A 576 -8.96 2.98 6.55
N PRO A 577 -8.71 3.68 5.42
CA PRO A 577 -8.61 5.14 5.34
C PRO A 577 -9.90 5.92 5.65
N THR A 578 -11.06 5.24 5.67
CA THR A 578 -12.35 5.86 6.07
C THR A 578 -12.71 5.59 7.52
N MET A 579 -12.01 4.68 8.20
CA MET A 579 -12.24 4.31 9.60
C MET A 579 -11.28 5.03 10.54
N TYR A 580 -10.02 5.17 10.13
CA TYR A 580 -8.96 5.78 10.92
C TYR A 580 -8.32 6.95 10.19
N ASP A 581 -7.93 7.97 10.94
CA ASP A 581 -7.09 9.05 10.40
C ASP A 581 -5.66 8.57 10.14
N VAL A 582 -4.95 9.27 9.25
CA VAL A 582 -3.53 9.00 8.96
C VAL A 582 -2.71 9.09 10.25
N GLY A 583 -1.92 8.05 10.52
CA GLY A 583 -1.08 7.96 11.73
C GLY A 583 -1.79 7.43 12.98
N LYS A 584 -3.09 7.12 12.89
CA LYS A 584 -3.80 6.37 13.94
C LYS A 584 -3.71 4.87 13.69
N TYR A 585 -3.60 4.13 14.79
CA TYR A 585 -3.48 2.68 14.83
C TYR A 585 -4.41 2.10 15.90
N ASP A 586 -4.98 0.93 15.64
CA ASP A 586 -5.55 0.03 16.66
C ASP A 586 -4.85 -1.33 16.58
N LEU A 587 -4.68 -1.98 17.73
CA LEU A 587 -3.93 -3.22 17.89
C LEU A 587 -4.76 -4.22 18.70
N ALA A 588 -4.92 -5.43 18.17
CA ALA A 588 -5.45 -6.58 18.88
C ALA A 588 -4.46 -7.76 18.79
N GLY A 589 -4.36 -8.55 19.85
CA GLY A 589 -3.47 -9.69 19.95
C GLY A 589 -4.25 -10.96 20.24
N PHE A 590 -3.76 -12.09 19.75
CA PHE A 590 -4.36 -13.40 19.95
C PHE A 590 -3.29 -14.38 20.40
N ALA A 591 -3.41 -14.91 21.61
CA ALA A 591 -2.47 -15.86 22.18
C ALA A 591 -3.08 -17.26 22.30
N VAL A 592 -2.25 -18.27 22.10
CA VAL A 592 -2.59 -19.67 22.36
C VAL A 592 -1.54 -20.29 23.27
N GLY A 593 -2.01 -20.95 24.31
CA GLY A 593 -1.19 -21.76 25.21
C GLY A 593 -1.72 -23.18 25.38
N VAL A 594 -0.96 -23.99 26.10
CA VAL A 594 -1.33 -25.38 26.42
C VAL A 594 -1.11 -25.69 27.90
N VAL A 595 -2.01 -26.47 28.47
CA VAL A 595 -1.94 -27.00 29.83
C VAL A 595 -2.47 -28.43 29.86
N ASP A 596 -1.99 -29.25 30.79
CA ASP A 596 -2.65 -30.53 31.06
C ASP A 596 -3.98 -30.30 31.76
N ASN A 597 -5.04 -31.01 31.36
CA ASN A 597 -6.39 -30.87 31.88
C ASN A 597 -6.44 -30.94 33.42
N SER A 598 -5.60 -31.80 34.02
CA SER A 598 -5.52 -31.97 35.48
C SER A 598 -4.83 -30.83 36.23
N LYS A 599 -4.13 -29.94 35.51
CA LYS A 599 -3.33 -28.84 36.06
C LYS A 599 -3.91 -27.45 35.76
N GLN A 600 -5.09 -27.38 35.13
CA GLN A 600 -5.76 -26.12 34.84
C GLN A 600 -5.96 -25.24 36.08
N LEU A 601 -5.86 -23.93 35.88
CA LEU A 601 -6.21 -22.92 36.86
C LEU A 601 -7.49 -22.19 36.42
N PRO A 602 -8.29 -21.68 37.37
CA PRO A 602 -8.15 -21.84 38.83
C PRO A 602 -8.59 -23.23 39.33
N ARG A 603 -7.88 -23.77 40.32
CA ARG A 603 -8.28 -24.98 41.07
C ARG A 603 -9.22 -24.61 42.20
N VAL A 604 -10.42 -24.15 41.85
CA VAL A 604 -11.42 -23.64 42.80
C VAL A 604 -11.79 -24.64 43.91
N GLY A 605 -11.72 -25.94 43.64
CA GLY A 605 -11.98 -26.99 44.63
C GLY A 605 -10.90 -27.13 45.70
N ASP A 606 -9.68 -26.66 45.44
CA ASP A 606 -8.55 -26.71 46.37
C ASP A 606 -8.44 -25.45 47.25
N MET A 607 -9.16 -24.39 46.88
CA MET A 607 -9.13 -23.10 47.56
C MET A 607 -9.92 -23.15 48.87
N ARG A 608 -9.34 -22.60 49.93
CA ARG A 608 -9.95 -22.58 51.27
C ARG A 608 -9.60 -21.31 52.03
N ALA A 609 -10.43 -20.97 53.01
CA ALA A 609 -10.08 -19.92 53.97
C ALA A 609 -8.75 -20.25 54.66
N GLY A 610 -7.88 -19.25 54.78
CA GLY A 610 -6.50 -19.38 55.28
C GLY A 610 -5.43 -19.45 54.19
N ASP A 611 -5.81 -19.71 52.93
CA ASP A 611 -4.87 -19.63 51.79
C ASP A 611 -4.24 -18.23 51.70
N LYS A 612 -2.97 -18.19 51.28
CA LYS A 612 -2.22 -16.94 51.17
C LYS A 612 -2.38 -16.31 49.80
N VAL A 613 -2.46 -14.99 49.78
CA VAL A 613 -2.51 -14.19 48.56
C VAL A 613 -1.17 -13.49 48.40
N LEU A 614 -0.47 -13.78 47.30
CA LEU A 614 0.80 -13.15 46.93
C LEU A 614 0.62 -12.28 45.70
N ALA A 615 1.46 -11.25 45.57
CA ALA A 615 1.45 -10.36 44.42
C ALA A 615 2.84 -10.11 43.87
N LEU A 616 2.94 -10.13 42.54
CA LEU A 616 4.08 -9.55 41.82
C LEU A 616 3.78 -8.08 41.53
N PRO A 617 4.78 -7.19 41.58
CA PRO A 617 4.59 -5.77 41.36
C PRO A 617 4.28 -5.48 39.88
N SER A 618 3.47 -4.45 39.63
CA SER A 618 3.29 -3.93 38.27
C SER A 618 4.50 -3.11 37.82
N THR A 619 4.77 -3.10 36.51
CA THR A 619 5.80 -2.22 35.91
C THR A 619 5.36 -0.75 35.89
N GLY A 620 4.06 -0.50 35.85
CA GLY A 620 3.42 0.82 35.84
C GLY A 620 1.90 0.65 35.74
N VAL A 621 1.23 1.58 35.06
CA VAL A 621 -0.17 1.40 34.68
C VAL A 621 -0.23 0.38 33.53
N HIS A 622 -1.01 -0.69 33.67
CA HIS A 622 -1.24 -1.65 32.60
C HIS A 622 -2.14 -1.04 31.52
N SER A 623 -2.18 -1.64 30.31
CA SER A 623 -2.87 -1.06 29.13
C SER A 623 -4.32 -0.60 29.38
N ASN A 624 -5.05 -1.30 30.25
CA ASN A 624 -6.41 -0.92 30.66
C ASN A 624 -6.39 0.17 31.75
N GLY A 625 -7.33 1.13 31.68
CA GLY A 625 -7.39 2.31 32.56
C GLY A 625 -6.83 3.61 31.97
N TYR A 626 -6.23 3.56 30.78
CA TYR A 626 -5.63 4.75 30.13
C TYR A 626 -6.64 5.81 29.66
N SER A 627 -7.93 5.48 29.56
CA SER A 627 -8.97 6.48 29.27
C SER A 627 -9.11 7.45 30.44
N LEU A 628 -9.03 6.95 31.69
CA LEU A 628 -9.02 7.79 32.88
C LEU A 628 -7.71 8.57 33.00
N VAL A 629 -6.55 7.96 32.74
CA VAL A 629 -5.26 8.68 32.71
C VAL A 629 -5.32 9.88 31.76
N GLN A 630 -5.86 9.67 30.55
CA GLN A 630 -5.98 10.74 29.56
C GLN A 630 -6.96 11.82 29.99
N ARG A 631 -8.08 11.45 30.64
CA ARG A 631 -9.03 12.42 31.19
C ARG A 631 -8.36 13.29 32.24
N ILE A 632 -7.61 12.70 33.17
CA ILE A 632 -6.87 13.42 34.22
C ILE A 632 -5.85 14.38 33.60
N MET A 633 -5.06 13.92 32.63
CA MET A 633 -4.10 14.78 31.92
C MET A 633 -4.79 15.97 31.23
N SER A 634 -5.95 15.73 30.62
CA SER A 634 -6.72 16.77 29.94
C SER A 634 -7.30 17.81 30.89
N GLU A 635 -7.83 17.40 32.05
CA GLU A 635 -8.42 18.31 33.03
C GLU A 635 -7.38 19.10 33.81
N THR A 636 -6.21 18.51 34.04
CA THR A 636 -5.11 19.16 34.75
C THR A 636 -4.27 20.08 33.84
N GLY A 637 -4.43 19.95 32.51
CA GLY A 637 -3.71 20.76 31.53
C GLY A 637 -2.23 20.38 31.35
N HIS A 638 -1.79 19.23 31.87
CA HIS A 638 -0.41 18.77 31.73
C HIS A 638 -0.10 18.27 30.31
N SER A 639 1.14 18.49 29.87
CA SER A 639 1.65 17.98 28.60
C SER A 639 2.36 16.63 28.78
N TYR A 640 2.23 15.71 27.82
CA TYR A 640 2.96 14.43 27.85
C TYR A 640 4.48 14.60 27.71
N HIS A 641 4.94 15.74 27.17
CA HIS A 641 6.37 16.06 27.08
C HIS A 641 6.90 16.77 28.34
N GLU A 642 6.03 17.16 29.27
CA GLU A 642 6.44 17.73 30.55
C GLU A 642 7.04 16.65 31.44
N LYS A 643 8.05 17.00 32.23
CA LYS A 643 8.64 16.12 33.26
C LYS A 643 7.55 15.66 34.23
N ALA A 644 7.46 14.35 34.47
CA ALA A 644 6.49 13.82 35.41
C ALA A 644 6.81 14.26 36.85
N ALA A 645 5.83 14.81 37.57
CA ALA A 645 6.04 15.28 38.95
C ALA A 645 6.35 14.14 39.94
N PHE A 646 6.10 12.90 39.54
CA PHE A 646 6.27 11.69 40.35
C PHE A 646 7.52 10.87 40.00
N THR A 647 8.34 11.28 39.01
CA THR A 647 9.56 10.56 38.65
C THR A 647 10.82 11.22 39.21
N THR A 648 11.72 10.39 39.73
CA THR A 648 13.09 10.78 40.10
C THR A 648 14.08 10.65 38.94
N SER A 649 13.69 9.94 37.87
CA SER A 649 14.56 9.66 36.70
C SER A 649 14.60 10.77 35.65
N GLY A 650 13.83 11.84 35.83
CA GLY A 650 13.75 12.95 34.88
C GLY A 650 12.86 12.72 33.65
N LYS A 651 12.23 11.54 33.54
CA LYS A 651 11.32 11.19 32.43
C LYS A 651 10.11 12.11 32.33
N SER A 652 9.58 12.23 31.12
CA SER A 652 8.31 12.93 30.89
C SER A 652 7.10 12.09 31.34
N TYR A 653 5.93 12.72 31.50
CA TYR A 653 4.67 12.00 31.74
C TYR A 653 4.43 10.93 30.68
N GLY A 654 4.62 11.27 29.40
CA GLY A 654 4.48 10.34 28.29
C GLY A 654 5.44 9.15 28.39
N GLU A 655 6.68 9.35 28.84
CA GLU A 655 7.64 8.26 29.00
C GLU A 655 7.32 7.33 30.17
N GLU A 656 6.86 7.88 31.30
CA GLU A 656 6.39 7.09 32.45
C GLU A 656 5.12 6.31 32.11
N PHE A 657 4.18 6.95 31.39
CA PHE A 657 2.96 6.32 30.91
C PHE A 657 3.20 5.34 29.76
N LEU A 658 4.35 5.33 29.09
CA LEU A 658 4.66 4.36 28.03
C LEU A 658 5.54 3.20 28.50
N VAL A 659 5.83 3.10 29.82
CA VAL A 659 6.42 1.90 30.40
C VAL A 659 5.50 0.71 30.04
N PRO A 660 6.03 -0.35 29.42
CA PRO A 660 5.20 -1.46 28.95
C PRO A 660 4.71 -2.31 30.12
N THR A 661 3.55 -2.92 29.93
CA THR A 661 2.94 -3.92 30.83
C THR A 661 3.92 -5.09 31.04
N GLY A 662 4.06 -5.54 32.28
CA GLY A 662 4.96 -6.63 32.65
C GLY A 662 4.50 -7.98 32.09
N ILE A 663 5.45 -8.86 31.75
CA ILE A 663 5.17 -10.23 31.29
C ILE A 663 5.64 -11.19 32.38
N TYR A 664 4.70 -11.91 33.00
CA TYR A 664 4.98 -12.71 34.21
C TYR A 664 5.17 -14.21 33.92
N VAL A 665 5.08 -14.62 32.65
CA VAL A 665 5.13 -16.03 32.22
C VAL A 665 6.39 -16.73 32.73
N LYS A 666 7.58 -16.17 32.45
CA LYS A 666 8.85 -16.78 32.86
C LYS A 666 9.00 -16.89 34.38
N ALA A 667 8.46 -15.91 35.12
CA ALA A 667 8.57 -15.85 36.57
C ALA A 667 7.68 -16.90 37.27
N LEU A 668 6.47 -17.14 36.75
CA LEU A 668 5.45 -17.94 37.43
C LEU A 668 5.19 -19.32 36.83
N LEU A 669 5.44 -19.52 35.52
CA LEU A 669 5.16 -20.79 34.86
C LEU A 669 5.86 -22.00 35.52
N PRO A 670 7.11 -21.92 36.01
CA PRO A 670 7.72 -23.03 36.75
C PRO A 670 6.92 -23.43 38.00
N ALA A 671 6.43 -22.45 38.77
CA ALA A 671 5.63 -22.69 39.97
C ALA A 671 4.24 -23.23 39.64
N VAL A 672 3.64 -22.77 38.54
CA VAL A 672 2.41 -23.34 37.98
C VAL A 672 2.59 -24.81 37.62
N LYS A 673 3.66 -25.15 36.87
CA LYS A 673 3.95 -26.54 36.45
C LYS A 673 4.16 -27.49 37.63
N LYS A 674 4.72 -26.99 38.74
CA LYS A 674 4.91 -27.72 40.02
C LYS A 674 3.64 -27.81 40.87
N GLY A 675 2.57 -27.10 40.50
CA GLY A 675 1.28 -27.15 41.20
C GLY A 675 1.23 -26.31 42.48
N LEU A 676 2.20 -25.41 42.71
CA LEU A 676 2.28 -24.59 43.92
C LEU A 676 1.15 -23.54 44.02
N ILE A 677 0.57 -23.18 42.88
CA ILE A 677 -0.43 -22.10 42.76
C ILE A 677 -1.81 -22.69 42.52
N LYS A 678 -2.81 -22.24 43.28
CA LYS A 678 -4.23 -22.64 43.18
C LYS A 678 -5.02 -21.74 42.24
N GLY A 679 -4.65 -20.47 42.09
CA GLY A 679 -5.27 -19.53 41.15
C GLY A 679 -4.36 -18.34 40.85
N LEU A 680 -4.53 -17.78 39.65
CA LEU A 680 -3.77 -16.62 39.16
C LEU A 680 -4.72 -15.59 38.57
N ALA A 681 -4.56 -14.31 38.94
CA ALA A 681 -5.32 -13.22 38.35
C ALA A 681 -4.38 -12.12 37.85
N HIS A 682 -4.42 -11.86 36.55
CA HIS A 682 -3.76 -10.73 35.93
C HIS A 682 -4.56 -9.47 36.23
N ILE A 683 -3.92 -8.44 36.79
CA ILE A 683 -4.62 -7.24 37.25
C ILE A 683 -4.58 -6.18 36.16
N THR A 684 -5.69 -6.01 35.45
CA THR A 684 -5.82 -5.10 34.30
C THR A 684 -7.02 -4.16 34.48
N GLY A 685 -7.95 -4.13 33.52
CA GLY A 685 -9.21 -3.39 33.63
C GLY A 685 -10.11 -4.07 34.66
N GLY A 686 -10.83 -3.30 35.46
CA GLY A 686 -11.54 -3.83 36.64
C GLY A 686 -10.66 -3.99 37.88
N GLY A 687 -9.35 -3.69 37.77
CA GLY A 687 -8.44 -3.52 38.91
C GLY A 687 -8.40 -4.74 39.82
N LEU A 688 -8.17 -4.52 41.11
CA LEU A 688 -8.16 -5.59 42.11
C LEU A 688 -9.57 -6.13 42.38
N LEU A 689 -10.59 -5.27 42.30
CA LEU A 689 -11.95 -5.59 42.73
C LEU A 689 -12.70 -6.51 41.77
N GLU A 690 -12.36 -6.54 40.48
CA GLU A 690 -13.07 -7.36 39.49
C GLU A 690 -12.21 -8.48 38.89
N ASN A 691 -10.87 -8.37 38.88
CA ASN A 691 -10.00 -9.42 38.35
C ASN A 691 -9.81 -10.60 39.32
N ILE A 692 -9.59 -10.34 40.61
CA ILE A 692 -9.41 -11.42 41.59
C ILE A 692 -10.66 -12.31 41.72
N PRO A 693 -11.90 -11.77 41.73
CA PRO A 693 -13.11 -12.59 41.73
C PRO A 693 -13.22 -13.60 40.58
N ARG A 694 -12.60 -13.34 39.42
CA ARG A 694 -12.61 -14.27 38.27
C ARG A 694 -11.98 -15.63 38.58
N VAL A 695 -11.11 -15.71 39.60
CA VAL A 695 -10.49 -16.97 40.05
C VAL A 695 -10.99 -17.49 41.39
N LEU A 696 -11.85 -16.73 42.08
CA LEU A 696 -12.35 -17.11 43.41
C LEU A 696 -13.71 -17.81 43.30
N PRO A 697 -13.94 -18.90 44.06
CA PRO A 697 -15.27 -19.45 44.20
C PRO A 697 -16.18 -18.47 44.97
N PRO A 698 -17.50 -18.47 44.71
CA PRO A 698 -18.43 -17.45 45.21
C PRO A 698 -18.61 -17.41 46.74
N HIS A 699 -18.18 -18.46 47.45
CA HIS A 699 -18.26 -18.56 48.91
C HIS A 699 -16.98 -18.08 49.63
N LEU A 700 -15.95 -17.67 48.89
CA LEU A 700 -14.69 -17.13 49.42
C LEU A 700 -14.49 -15.67 49.02
N ARG A 701 -13.74 -14.95 49.84
CA ARG A 701 -13.23 -13.60 49.58
C ARG A 701 -11.74 -13.53 49.85
N VAL A 702 -11.08 -12.49 49.37
CA VAL A 702 -9.71 -12.13 49.76
C VAL A 702 -9.73 -10.86 50.59
N LYS A 703 -8.87 -10.86 51.61
CA LYS A 703 -8.57 -9.72 52.45
C LYS A 703 -7.11 -9.33 52.22
N LEU A 704 -6.89 -8.14 51.69
CA LEU A 704 -5.58 -7.62 51.32
C LEU A 704 -5.22 -6.43 52.21
N ASP A 705 -3.93 -6.22 52.48
CA ASP A 705 -3.41 -5.06 53.21
C ASP A 705 -2.57 -4.18 52.29
N ALA A 706 -3.05 -2.98 51.95
CA ALA A 706 -2.40 -2.10 50.99
C ALA A 706 -1.00 -1.62 51.44
N THR A 707 -0.69 -1.65 52.73
CA THR A 707 0.64 -1.27 53.24
C THR A 707 1.73 -2.30 52.88
N THR A 708 1.32 -3.50 52.48
CA THR A 708 2.21 -4.55 51.98
C THR A 708 2.47 -4.45 50.48
N PHE A 709 1.72 -3.60 49.77
CA PHE A 709 1.85 -3.43 48.32
C PHE A 709 2.98 -2.45 48.00
N ARG A 710 3.61 -2.63 46.83
CA ARG A 710 4.54 -1.64 46.28
C ARG A 710 3.80 -0.65 45.39
N ILE A 711 3.00 0.22 45.99
CA ILE A 711 2.26 1.24 45.24
C ILE A 711 3.23 2.30 44.72
N LYS A 712 3.25 2.50 43.40
CA LYS A 712 4.15 3.46 42.75
C LYS A 712 3.62 4.90 42.86
N PRO A 713 4.51 5.92 42.93
CA PRO A 713 4.13 7.34 43.00
C PRO A 713 3.16 7.82 41.90
N ILE A 714 3.21 7.22 40.71
CA ILE A 714 2.27 7.47 39.61
C ILE A 714 0.79 7.35 40.05
N PHE A 715 0.45 6.37 40.89
CA PHE A 715 -0.92 6.17 41.37
C PHE A 715 -1.34 7.24 42.37
N GLY A 716 -0.42 7.69 43.25
CA GLY A 716 -0.67 8.81 44.15
C GLY A 716 -0.89 10.12 43.40
N TRP A 717 -0.14 10.35 42.32
CA TRP A 717 -0.36 11.48 41.43
C TRP A 717 -1.72 11.40 40.72
N LEU A 718 -2.07 10.25 40.14
CA LEU A 718 -3.35 10.04 39.46
C LEU A 718 -4.52 10.29 40.42
N GLN A 719 -4.45 9.75 41.64
CA GLN A 719 -5.49 9.94 42.64
C GLN A 719 -5.64 11.41 43.04
N ALA A 720 -4.52 12.08 43.37
CA ALA A 720 -4.53 13.45 43.84
C ALA A 720 -4.95 14.46 42.75
N LYS A 721 -4.47 14.28 41.52
CA LYS A 721 -4.78 15.20 40.41
C LYS A 721 -6.12 14.93 39.74
N GLY A 722 -6.57 13.68 39.74
CA GLY A 722 -7.88 13.29 39.20
C GLY A 722 -9.03 13.34 40.20
N LEU A 723 -8.74 13.60 41.49
CA LEU A 723 -9.71 13.47 42.59
C LEU A 723 -10.43 12.10 42.55
N VAL A 724 -9.69 11.05 42.19
CA VAL A 724 -10.23 9.69 42.01
C VAL A 724 -10.47 9.07 43.39
N SER A 725 -11.67 8.54 43.61
CA SER A 725 -11.99 7.89 44.90
C SER A 725 -11.16 6.62 45.13
N ASP A 726 -10.99 6.21 46.39
CA ASP A 726 -10.28 4.96 46.73
C ASP A 726 -10.90 3.75 46.04
N PHE A 727 -12.23 3.67 46.02
CA PHE A 727 -12.98 2.62 45.34
C PHE A 727 -12.66 2.59 43.84
N GLU A 728 -12.66 3.75 43.20
CA GLU A 728 -12.40 3.86 41.77
C GLU A 728 -10.93 3.56 41.42
N MET A 729 -9.99 3.93 42.28
CA MET A 729 -8.58 3.54 42.13
C MET A 729 -8.42 2.02 42.12
N LEU A 730 -9.03 1.35 43.10
CA LEU A 730 -8.99 -0.11 43.25
C LEU A 730 -9.76 -0.86 42.16
N ARG A 731 -10.79 -0.23 41.58
CA ARG A 731 -11.59 -0.78 40.49
C ARG A 731 -10.98 -0.53 39.11
N THR A 732 -10.27 0.57 38.89
CA THR A 732 -9.79 0.91 37.54
C THR A 732 -8.34 0.55 37.33
N PHE A 733 -7.51 0.74 38.36
CA PHE A 733 -6.07 0.61 38.26
C PHE A 733 -5.56 -0.62 39.00
N ASN A 734 -4.35 -1.03 38.62
CA ASN A 734 -3.64 -2.13 39.25
C ASN A 734 -3.00 -1.75 40.60
N CYS A 735 -2.91 -0.46 40.90
CA CYS A 735 -2.39 0.09 42.17
C CYS A 735 -1.04 -0.50 42.61
N GLY A 736 -0.15 -0.82 41.67
CA GLY A 736 1.17 -1.38 41.96
C GLY A 736 1.24 -2.91 41.97
N VAL A 737 0.11 -3.61 41.80
CA VAL A 737 0.04 -5.07 41.71
C VAL A 737 -0.12 -5.49 40.26
N GLY A 738 0.80 -6.30 39.73
CA GLY A 738 0.76 -6.78 38.35
C GLY A 738 -0.01 -8.09 38.20
N MET A 739 0.25 -9.04 39.09
CA MET A 739 -0.31 -10.40 39.06
C MET A 739 -0.54 -10.87 40.49
N VAL A 740 -1.67 -11.53 40.74
CA VAL A 740 -2.02 -12.12 42.04
C VAL A 740 -1.98 -13.64 41.95
N ALA A 741 -1.37 -14.29 42.95
CA ALA A 741 -1.34 -15.73 43.12
C ALA A 741 -1.98 -16.16 44.45
N ILE A 742 -2.89 -17.13 44.39
CA ILE A 742 -3.49 -17.77 45.57
C ILE A 742 -2.79 -19.10 45.79
N VAL A 743 -2.22 -19.31 46.97
CA VAL A 743 -1.44 -20.51 47.29
C VAL A 743 -1.76 -21.06 48.67
N ASP A 744 -1.42 -22.33 48.86
CA ASP A 744 -1.44 -22.93 50.19
C ASP A 744 -0.36 -22.32 51.08
N PRO A 745 -0.61 -22.05 52.39
CA PRO A 745 0.41 -21.53 53.29
C PRO A 745 1.70 -22.37 53.32
N SER A 746 1.62 -23.69 53.14
CA SER A 746 2.81 -24.56 53.13
C SER A 746 3.69 -24.37 51.89
N CYS A 747 3.17 -23.78 50.81
CA CYS A 747 3.87 -23.59 49.54
C CYS A 747 4.56 -22.22 49.44
N VAL A 748 4.35 -21.31 50.40
CA VAL A 748 4.81 -19.92 50.33
C VAL A 748 6.34 -19.86 50.23
N ASP A 749 7.07 -20.47 51.15
CA ASP A 749 8.54 -20.41 51.18
C ASP A 749 9.16 -20.97 49.90
N GLU A 750 8.59 -22.06 49.40
CA GLU A 750 9.04 -22.68 48.15
C GLU A 750 8.76 -21.80 46.93
N LEU A 751 7.58 -21.17 46.87
CA LEU A 751 7.25 -20.23 45.81
C LEU A 751 8.18 -19.02 45.83
N LEU A 752 8.42 -18.42 47.01
CA LEU A 752 9.34 -17.29 47.19
C LEU A 752 10.77 -17.64 46.76
N ALA A 753 11.22 -18.88 47.01
CA ALA A 753 12.53 -19.35 46.58
C ALA A 753 12.63 -19.59 45.06
N MET A 754 11.50 -19.87 44.40
CA MET A 754 11.44 -20.20 42.97
C MET A 754 11.28 -18.97 42.07
N VAL A 755 10.49 -17.98 42.50
CA VAL A 755 10.20 -16.78 41.72
C VAL A 755 11.35 -15.79 41.86
N THR A 756 12.03 -15.48 40.76
CA THR A 756 13.18 -14.57 40.75
C THR A 756 12.81 -13.10 40.84
N GLU A 757 11.56 -12.76 40.53
CA GLU A 757 11.02 -11.41 40.66
C GLU A 757 10.54 -11.14 42.09
N PRO A 758 10.50 -9.87 42.54
CA PRO A 758 9.91 -9.55 43.83
C PRO A 758 8.46 -10.04 43.90
N ILE A 759 8.15 -10.85 44.91
CA ILE A 759 6.80 -11.33 45.18
C ILE A 759 6.57 -11.24 46.69
N ASP A 760 5.49 -10.58 47.07
CA ASP A 760 5.19 -10.28 48.48
C ASP A 760 3.87 -10.98 48.88
N VAL A 761 3.76 -11.44 50.13
CA VAL A 761 2.48 -11.90 50.68
C VAL A 761 1.67 -10.67 51.05
N ILE A 762 0.55 -10.47 50.37
CA ILE A 762 -0.25 -9.24 50.47
C ILE A 762 -1.61 -9.43 51.14
N GLY A 763 -1.99 -10.68 51.43
CA GLY A 763 -3.30 -10.96 52.02
C GLY A 763 -3.57 -12.43 52.29
N VAL A 764 -4.83 -12.70 52.63
CA VAL A 764 -5.34 -14.02 52.98
C VAL A 764 -6.74 -14.23 52.39
N VAL A 765 -7.06 -15.47 52.05
CA VAL A 765 -8.41 -15.89 51.66
C VAL A 765 -9.26 -16.11 52.92
N GLU A 766 -10.48 -15.59 52.94
CA GLU A 766 -11.45 -15.74 54.03
C GLU A 766 -12.77 -16.29 53.49
N ALA A 767 -13.59 -16.86 54.38
CA ALA A 767 -14.97 -17.22 54.03
C ALA A 767 -15.83 -15.96 53.86
N MET A 768 -16.78 -16.01 52.92
CA MET A 768 -17.82 -14.97 52.82
C MET A 768 -18.68 -14.95 54.10
N GLY A 769 -18.87 -13.76 54.67
CA GLY A 769 -19.74 -13.55 55.84
C GLY A 769 -21.23 -13.68 55.49
N LYS A 770 -22.07 -13.89 56.52
CA LYS A 770 -23.54 -14.04 56.35
C LYS A 770 -24.25 -12.80 55.77
N GLU A 771 -23.63 -11.63 55.89
CA GLU A 771 -24.20 -10.34 55.43
C GLU A 771 -23.94 -10.06 53.94
N GLY A 772 -23.22 -10.93 53.22
CA GLY A 772 -22.80 -10.67 51.84
C GLY A 772 -21.64 -9.66 51.75
N GLY A 773 -21.37 -9.14 50.56
CA GLY A 773 -20.33 -8.13 50.31
C GLY A 773 -19.47 -8.39 49.07
N HIS A 774 -18.46 -7.56 48.84
CA HIS A 774 -17.48 -7.77 47.77
C HIS A 774 -16.54 -8.94 48.12
N GLN A 775 -16.14 -9.73 47.13
CA GLN A 775 -15.16 -10.81 47.29
C GLN A 775 -13.72 -10.30 47.47
N VAL A 776 -13.49 -8.99 47.40
CA VAL A 776 -12.18 -8.37 47.62
C VAL A 776 -12.34 -7.24 48.63
N VAL A 777 -11.60 -7.32 49.73
CA VAL A 777 -11.52 -6.29 50.76
C VAL A 777 -10.07 -5.82 50.84
N VAL A 778 -9.85 -4.51 50.71
CA VAL A 778 -8.51 -3.89 50.80
C VAL A 778 -8.47 -3.01 52.04
N GLU A 779 -7.70 -3.40 53.04
CA GLU A 779 -7.46 -2.62 54.25
C GLU A 779 -6.30 -1.64 54.05
N ASN A 780 -6.29 -0.59 54.88
CA ASN A 780 -5.21 0.40 54.97
C ASN A 780 -4.86 1.10 53.64
N PHE A 781 -5.77 1.08 52.64
CA PHE A 781 -5.51 1.69 51.33
C PHE A 781 -5.24 3.19 51.43
N LYS A 782 -6.04 3.91 52.22
CA LYS A 782 -5.85 5.34 52.46
C LYS A 782 -4.50 5.64 53.12
N GLU A 783 -4.09 4.84 54.10
CA GLU A 783 -2.80 4.97 54.78
C GLU A 783 -1.62 4.75 53.81
N ALA A 784 -1.70 3.72 52.97
CA ALA A 784 -0.68 3.45 51.96
C ALA A 784 -0.61 4.54 50.86
N MET A 785 -1.74 5.16 50.52
CA MET A 785 -1.82 6.19 49.49
C MET A 785 -1.43 7.59 49.98
N GLU A 786 -1.67 7.93 51.25
CA GLU A 786 -1.48 9.29 51.79
C GLU A 786 -0.05 9.86 51.57
N PRO A 787 1.05 9.11 51.80
CA PRO A 787 2.41 9.56 51.49
C PRO A 787 2.65 9.80 50.00
N LEU A 788 1.91 9.12 49.13
CA LEU A 788 2.04 9.22 47.67
C LEU A 788 1.16 10.33 47.09
N THR A 789 0.03 10.66 47.73
CA THR A 789 -0.90 11.71 47.29
C THR A 789 -0.54 13.08 47.82
N SER A 790 -0.08 13.15 49.08
CA SER A 790 0.18 14.42 49.77
C SER A 790 1.13 15.39 49.06
N PRO A 791 2.16 14.95 48.28
CA PRO A 791 3.00 15.88 47.52
C PRO A 791 2.26 16.65 46.42
N TYR A 792 1.06 16.18 46.01
CA TYR A 792 0.34 16.69 44.84
C TYR A 792 -0.99 17.39 45.18
N SER A 793 -1.43 17.28 46.43
CA SER A 793 -2.65 17.91 46.95
C SER A 793 -2.41 19.41 47.20
N SER A 794 -2.98 20.29 46.37
CA SER A 794 -2.93 21.75 46.57
C SER A 794 -4.04 22.23 47.51
N GLY A 795 -3.70 23.08 48.49
CA GLY A 795 -4.60 23.61 49.53
C GLY A 795 -5.71 24.59 49.08
N GLN A 796 -6.17 24.55 47.83
CA GLN A 796 -7.36 25.29 47.37
C GLN A 796 -8.36 24.31 46.76
N GLN A 797 -9.33 23.88 47.56
CA GLN A 797 -10.51 23.13 47.11
C GLN A 797 -11.55 24.09 46.53
N MET A 798 -11.67 24.14 45.21
CA MET A 798 -12.99 24.36 44.60
C MET A 798 -13.73 23.01 44.57
N PRO A 799 -15.06 22.97 44.69
CA PRO A 799 -15.81 21.73 44.62
C PRO A 799 -15.78 21.18 43.18
N GLN A 800 -14.77 20.37 42.86
CA GLN A 800 -14.71 19.59 41.62
C GLN A 800 -15.26 18.18 41.87
N LYS A 801 -16.04 17.69 40.90
CA LYS A 801 -16.60 16.33 40.89
C LYS A 801 -15.45 15.31 40.85
N SER A 802 -15.52 14.25 41.66
CA SER A 802 -14.61 13.11 41.56
C SER A 802 -14.75 12.45 40.18
N LEU A 803 -13.62 12.16 39.53
CA LEU A 803 -13.60 11.46 38.24
C LEU A 803 -13.74 9.95 38.41
N SER A 804 -14.60 9.35 37.60
CA SER A 804 -14.71 7.90 37.42
C SER A 804 -14.25 7.45 36.02
N TYR A 805 -14.01 6.16 35.84
CA TYR A 805 -13.71 5.57 34.54
C TYR A 805 -14.88 5.73 33.56
N LYS A 806 -16.10 5.70 34.09
CA LYS A 806 -17.33 6.04 33.35
C LYS A 806 -17.34 7.48 32.85
N ASP A 807 -16.88 8.45 33.65
CA ASP A 807 -16.70 9.85 33.20
C ASP A 807 -15.65 9.99 32.08
N SER A 808 -14.76 9.00 31.93
CA SER A 808 -13.81 8.93 30.82
C SER A 808 -14.38 8.29 29.54
N GLY A 809 -15.60 7.74 29.60
CA GLY A 809 -16.31 7.13 28.48
C GLY A 809 -16.20 5.61 28.39
N VAL A 810 -15.91 4.91 29.51
CA VAL A 810 -15.86 3.44 29.58
C VAL A 810 -16.85 2.94 30.64
N ASP A 811 -17.81 2.12 30.26
CA ASP A 811 -18.91 1.64 31.11
C ASP A 811 -18.82 0.13 31.37
N ILE A 812 -18.08 -0.25 32.42
CA ILE A 812 -17.87 -1.64 32.83
C ILE A 812 -19.20 -2.38 33.05
N GLU A 813 -20.20 -1.72 33.63
CA GLU A 813 -21.52 -2.33 33.91
C GLU A 813 -22.28 -2.67 32.62
N ALA A 814 -22.14 -1.85 31.58
CA ALA A 814 -22.68 -2.12 30.26
C ALA A 814 -21.96 -3.32 29.61
N GLY A 815 -20.64 -3.42 29.79
CA GLY A 815 -19.83 -4.58 29.38
C GLY A 815 -20.29 -5.89 30.03
N ASP A 816 -20.45 -5.90 31.36
CA ASP A 816 -20.94 -7.08 32.10
C ASP A 816 -22.36 -7.49 31.68
N SER A 817 -23.21 -6.50 31.40
CA SER A 817 -24.54 -6.72 30.87
C SER A 817 -24.49 -7.36 29.48
N LEU A 818 -23.60 -6.90 28.59
CA LEU A 818 -23.39 -7.49 27.28
C LEU A 818 -22.93 -8.95 27.40
N VAL A 819 -21.94 -9.25 28.24
CA VAL A 819 -21.43 -10.62 28.46
C VAL A 819 -22.58 -11.57 28.86
N SER A 820 -23.48 -11.11 29.72
CA SER A 820 -24.66 -11.88 30.14
C SER A 820 -25.63 -12.16 28.98
N LEU A 821 -25.79 -11.21 28.05
CA LEU A 821 -26.66 -11.33 26.89
C LEU A 821 -26.10 -12.23 25.78
N ILE A 822 -24.77 -12.32 25.65
CA ILE A 822 -24.11 -13.11 24.58
C ILE A 822 -23.77 -14.55 25.00
N LYS A 823 -23.73 -14.86 26.31
CA LYS A 823 -23.54 -16.22 26.84
C LYS A 823 -24.41 -17.29 26.15
N PRO A 824 -25.72 -17.09 25.92
CA PRO A 824 -26.55 -18.06 25.20
C PRO A 824 -26.15 -18.23 23.72
N LEU A 825 -25.69 -17.17 23.06
CA LEU A 825 -25.26 -17.20 21.66
C LEU A 825 -23.99 -18.04 21.50
N ALA A 826 -22.98 -17.80 22.35
CA ALA A 826 -21.76 -18.60 22.38
C ALA A 826 -22.07 -20.07 22.71
N ARG A 827 -22.95 -20.34 23.69
CA ARG A 827 -23.39 -21.70 24.03
C ARG A 827 -24.01 -22.45 22.86
N ALA A 828 -24.72 -21.76 21.95
CA ALA A 828 -25.32 -22.39 20.77
C ALA A 828 -24.29 -22.84 19.71
N THR A 829 -23.01 -22.49 19.88
CA THR A 829 -21.89 -22.90 19.01
C THR A 829 -21.02 -24.00 19.62
N ILE A 830 -21.30 -24.44 20.86
CA ILE A 830 -20.49 -25.43 21.57
C ILE A 830 -20.38 -26.73 20.77
N ARG A 831 -19.17 -27.28 20.77
CA ARG A 831 -18.81 -28.57 20.18
C ARG A 831 -17.99 -29.41 21.17
N PRO A 832 -17.81 -30.72 20.93
CA PRO A 832 -16.93 -31.55 21.75
C PRO A 832 -15.52 -30.94 21.86
N GLY A 833 -14.97 -30.97 23.06
CA GLY A 833 -13.67 -30.39 23.40
C GLY A 833 -13.74 -29.04 24.08
N VAL A 834 -14.80 -28.25 23.91
CA VAL A 834 -14.92 -26.94 24.59
C VAL A 834 -15.11 -27.14 26.09
N ILE A 835 -14.26 -26.51 26.91
CA ILE A 835 -14.32 -26.51 28.38
C ILE A 835 -14.68 -25.09 28.86
N GLY A 836 -15.61 -25.00 29.81
CA GLY A 836 -15.98 -23.73 30.45
C GLY A 836 -16.98 -22.90 29.64
N GLY A 837 -16.92 -21.57 29.80
CA GLY A 837 -17.77 -20.61 29.10
C GLY A 837 -17.24 -19.18 29.24
N LEU A 838 -17.95 -18.21 28.66
CA LEU A 838 -17.52 -16.81 28.67
C LEU A 838 -17.38 -16.22 30.09
N GLY A 839 -16.31 -15.45 30.31
CA GLY A 839 -16.05 -14.67 31.53
C GLY A 839 -14.79 -15.07 32.32
N GLY A 840 -14.02 -16.08 31.87
CA GLY A 840 -12.68 -16.38 32.39
C GLY A 840 -11.58 -15.65 31.62
N PHE A 841 -10.32 -15.81 32.05
CA PHE A 841 -9.14 -15.22 31.37
C PHE A 841 -8.81 -15.91 30.02
N GLY A 842 -9.43 -17.03 29.67
CA GLY A 842 -9.22 -17.68 28.38
C GLY A 842 -10.27 -18.73 28.05
N GLY A 843 -10.50 -18.94 26.75
CA GLY A 843 -11.35 -20.01 26.23
C GLY A 843 -10.57 -21.32 26.10
N CYS A 844 -11.17 -22.44 26.51
CA CYS A 844 -10.47 -23.73 26.61
C CYS A 844 -10.99 -24.76 25.60
N PHE A 845 -10.08 -25.51 24.97
CA PHE A 845 -10.39 -26.62 24.05
C PHE A 845 -9.49 -27.84 24.31
N GLN A 846 -10.08 -28.95 24.75
CA GLN A 846 -9.39 -30.21 25.03
C GLN A 846 -9.05 -30.97 23.75
N LEU A 847 -7.76 -31.22 23.50
CA LEU A 847 -7.27 -31.91 22.31
C LEU A 847 -7.70 -33.38 22.24
N LYS A 848 -8.03 -33.98 23.38
CA LYS A 848 -8.61 -35.33 23.43
C LYS A 848 -9.87 -35.48 22.57
N ALA A 849 -10.63 -34.40 22.37
CA ALA A 849 -11.83 -34.42 21.54
C ALA A 849 -11.55 -34.66 20.04
N ILE A 850 -10.31 -34.53 19.59
CA ILE A 850 -9.91 -34.72 18.19
C ILE A 850 -8.89 -35.85 18.00
N GLU A 851 -8.46 -36.53 19.08
CA GLU A 851 -7.39 -37.53 19.04
C GLU A 851 -7.74 -38.77 18.19
N GLN A 852 -9.03 -39.07 18.04
CA GLN A 852 -9.51 -40.18 17.22
C GLN A 852 -9.51 -39.84 15.72
N GLU A 853 -9.57 -38.56 15.39
CA GLU A 853 -9.68 -38.07 14.00
C GLU A 853 -8.31 -37.77 13.38
N TYR A 854 -7.31 -37.36 14.19
CA TYR A 854 -6.00 -36.92 13.71
C TYR A 854 -4.87 -37.68 14.42
N LYS A 855 -3.90 -38.19 13.65
CA LYS A 855 -2.75 -38.94 14.16
C LYS A 855 -1.55 -38.05 14.42
N ASP A 856 -1.24 -37.15 13.49
CA ASP A 856 -0.16 -36.17 13.61
C ASP A 856 -0.71 -34.75 13.32
N PRO A 857 -1.52 -34.21 14.26
CA PRO A 857 -2.24 -32.98 14.04
C PRO A 857 -1.35 -31.74 14.04
N VAL A 858 -1.68 -30.82 13.15
CA VAL A 858 -1.11 -29.47 13.04
C VAL A 858 -2.22 -28.45 13.27
N LEU A 859 -1.99 -27.54 14.21
CA LEU A 859 -2.85 -26.39 14.43
C LEU A 859 -2.61 -25.35 13.34
N VAL A 860 -3.70 -24.74 12.87
CA VAL A 860 -3.68 -23.64 11.89
C VAL A 860 -4.38 -22.44 12.53
N LEU A 861 -3.72 -21.29 12.51
CA LEU A 861 -4.17 -20.06 13.19
C LEU A 861 -4.28 -18.92 12.18
N ALA A 862 -5.42 -18.23 12.15
CA ALA A 862 -5.65 -17.10 11.27
C ALA A 862 -6.32 -15.96 12.04
N ALA A 863 -5.92 -14.73 11.74
CA ALA A 863 -6.56 -13.52 12.25
C ALA A 863 -6.82 -12.57 11.08
N ASP A 864 -8.01 -11.96 11.04
CA ASP A 864 -8.41 -11.00 10.01
C ASP A 864 -9.53 -10.08 10.54
N GLY A 865 -9.83 -9.00 9.82
CA GLY A 865 -10.89 -8.05 10.11
C GLY A 865 -11.95 -7.96 9.01
N VAL A 866 -12.92 -7.07 9.19
CA VAL A 866 -13.98 -6.81 8.19
C VAL A 866 -13.65 -5.59 7.30
N GLY A 867 -12.68 -4.77 7.70
CA GLY A 867 -12.26 -3.60 6.93
C GLY A 867 -13.35 -2.53 6.80
N THR A 868 -13.30 -1.75 5.74
CA THR A 868 -14.18 -0.57 5.57
C THR A 868 -15.63 -0.90 5.21
N LYS A 869 -15.98 -2.18 5.06
CA LYS A 869 -17.39 -2.63 4.97
C LYS A 869 -18.19 -2.24 6.23
N LEU A 870 -17.51 -2.14 7.38
CA LEU A 870 -18.10 -1.66 8.63
C LEU A 870 -18.74 -0.28 8.51
N LYS A 871 -18.20 0.62 7.66
CA LYS A 871 -18.83 1.92 7.41
C LYS A 871 -20.20 1.81 6.77
N ILE A 872 -20.43 0.82 5.91
CA ILE A 872 -21.75 0.60 5.33
C ILE A 872 -22.72 0.13 6.42
N ALA A 873 -22.33 -0.88 7.21
CA ALA A 873 -23.14 -1.38 8.32
C ALA A 873 -23.55 -0.26 9.29
N GLN A 874 -22.58 0.56 9.69
CA GLN A 874 -22.77 1.74 10.54
C GLN A 874 -23.69 2.79 9.91
N SER A 875 -23.57 3.02 8.60
CA SER A 875 -24.37 4.06 7.91
C SER A 875 -25.82 3.67 7.70
N ILE A 876 -26.13 2.37 7.59
CA ILE A 876 -27.50 1.87 7.36
C ILE A 876 -28.14 1.24 8.61
N ASP A 877 -27.47 1.31 9.77
CA ASP A 877 -27.88 0.70 11.05
C ASP A 877 -28.20 -0.81 10.92
N ARG A 878 -27.34 -1.57 10.21
CA ARG A 878 -27.47 -3.04 10.06
C ARG A 878 -26.17 -3.74 10.40
N HIS A 879 -26.14 -4.38 11.57
CA HIS A 879 -24.92 -4.94 12.17
C HIS A 879 -24.92 -6.47 12.31
N ASP A 880 -26.05 -7.11 12.04
CA ASP A 880 -26.27 -8.55 12.21
C ASP A 880 -25.49 -9.44 11.23
N THR A 881 -25.04 -8.87 10.10
CA THR A 881 -24.34 -9.60 9.04
C THR A 881 -22.83 -9.55 9.14
N ILE A 882 -22.26 -8.48 9.71
CA ILE A 882 -20.80 -8.28 9.73
C ILE A 882 -20.06 -9.26 10.65
N GLY A 883 -20.75 -9.86 11.63
CA GLY A 883 -20.19 -10.95 12.42
C GLY A 883 -19.95 -12.21 11.58
N LEU A 884 -20.81 -12.48 10.58
CA LEU A 884 -20.56 -13.57 9.62
C LEU A 884 -19.38 -13.24 8.71
N ASP A 885 -19.27 -12.00 8.25
CA ASP A 885 -18.11 -11.53 7.49
C ASP A 885 -16.82 -11.80 8.25
N LEU A 886 -16.77 -11.43 9.55
CA LEU A 886 -15.59 -11.62 10.39
C LEU A 886 -15.16 -13.09 10.47
N VAL A 887 -16.12 -13.99 10.72
CA VAL A 887 -15.84 -15.43 10.76
C VAL A 887 -15.39 -15.93 9.39
N ALA A 888 -16.07 -15.51 8.32
CA ALA A 888 -15.73 -15.93 6.95
C ALA A 888 -14.31 -15.55 6.56
N MET A 889 -13.85 -14.35 6.92
CA MET A 889 -12.50 -13.89 6.61
C MET A 889 -11.44 -14.81 7.23
N CYS A 890 -11.61 -15.19 8.50
CA CYS A 890 -10.64 -16.04 9.19
C CYS A 890 -10.76 -17.53 8.80
N VAL A 891 -11.96 -18.11 8.82
CA VAL A 891 -12.11 -19.57 8.64
C VAL A 891 -11.84 -20.03 7.20
N ASN A 892 -12.04 -19.15 6.20
CA ASN A 892 -11.68 -19.47 4.83
C ASN A 892 -10.16 -19.49 4.62
N ASP A 893 -9.40 -18.71 5.40
CA ASP A 893 -7.94 -18.76 5.41
C ASP A 893 -7.42 -20.05 6.07
N ILE A 894 -8.07 -20.49 7.17
CA ILE A 894 -7.84 -21.81 7.76
C ILE A 894 -8.05 -22.93 6.71
N LEU A 895 -9.11 -22.86 5.90
CA LEU A 895 -9.36 -23.84 4.84
C LEU A 895 -8.27 -23.87 3.76
N CYS A 896 -7.57 -22.75 3.51
CA CYS A 896 -6.49 -22.71 2.52
C CYS A 896 -5.33 -23.64 2.87
N ASN A 897 -5.21 -24.02 4.14
CA ASN A 897 -4.22 -24.98 4.64
C ASN A 897 -4.76 -26.41 4.75
N GLY A 898 -5.99 -26.67 4.31
CA GLY A 898 -6.64 -27.99 4.45
C GLY A 898 -7.32 -28.22 5.80
N ALA A 899 -7.35 -27.21 6.68
CA ALA A 899 -7.75 -27.38 8.07
C ALA A 899 -9.26 -27.26 8.32
N CYS A 900 -9.74 -28.02 9.31
CA CYS A 900 -11.07 -27.89 9.88
C CYS A 900 -11.05 -26.82 10.99
N PRO A 901 -11.91 -25.79 10.96
CA PRO A 901 -12.08 -24.87 12.08
C PRO A 901 -12.50 -25.60 13.37
N LEU A 902 -11.97 -25.15 14.52
CA LEU A 902 -12.30 -25.67 15.85
C LEU A 902 -12.95 -24.58 16.71
N THR A 903 -12.27 -23.44 16.85
CA THR A 903 -12.65 -22.38 17.78
C THR A 903 -12.48 -21.00 17.13
N PHE A 904 -13.19 -20.02 17.69
CA PHE A 904 -13.18 -18.64 17.26
C PHE A 904 -13.22 -17.69 18.46
N LEU A 905 -12.50 -16.58 18.34
CA LEU A 905 -12.54 -15.44 19.26
C LEU A 905 -12.73 -14.14 18.47
N ASP A 906 -13.45 -13.18 19.05
CA ASP A 906 -13.65 -11.84 18.48
C ASP A 906 -13.08 -10.73 19.37
N TYR A 907 -12.57 -9.68 18.75
CA TYR A 907 -12.18 -8.43 19.38
C TYR A 907 -13.10 -7.34 18.83
N PHE A 908 -13.88 -6.70 19.71
CA PHE A 908 -14.81 -5.62 19.38
C PHE A 908 -14.34 -4.31 20.01
N ALA A 909 -13.90 -3.35 19.20
CA ALA A 909 -13.44 -2.05 19.67
C ALA A 909 -14.42 -0.95 19.26
N CYS A 910 -14.79 -0.06 20.17
CA CYS A 910 -15.75 1.01 19.88
C CYS A 910 -15.47 2.30 20.64
N GLY A 911 -16.06 3.43 20.21
CA GLY A 911 -15.88 4.72 20.89
C GLY A 911 -16.71 4.85 22.17
N ALA A 912 -17.90 4.23 22.17
CA ALA A 912 -18.81 4.11 23.30
C ALA A 912 -19.67 2.87 23.06
N LEU A 913 -19.85 2.04 24.08
CA LEU A 913 -20.54 0.75 23.94
C LEU A 913 -22.05 0.93 23.74
N ASP A 914 -22.53 0.55 22.56
CA ASP A 914 -23.96 0.28 22.32
C ASP A 914 -24.19 -1.23 22.43
N VAL A 915 -24.82 -1.65 23.55
CA VAL A 915 -25.11 -3.06 23.85
C VAL A 915 -26.00 -3.71 22.79
N ARG A 916 -26.91 -2.96 22.14
CA ARG A 916 -27.76 -3.49 21.06
C ARG A 916 -26.90 -3.85 19.86
N VAL A 917 -26.03 -2.94 19.43
CA VAL A 917 -25.15 -3.13 18.28
C VAL A 917 -24.17 -4.26 18.54
N ALA A 918 -23.45 -4.23 19.66
CA ALA A 918 -22.49 -5.27 20.01
C ALA A 918 -23.14 -6.66 20.05
N ARG A 919 -24.34 -6.79 20.64
CA ARG A 919 -25.12 -8.04 20.64
C ARG A 919 -25.45 -8.51 19.22
N GLN A 920 -25.85 -7.61 18.31
CA GLN A 920 -26.16 -7.98 16.92
C GLN A 920 -24.91 -8.50 16.18
N VAL A 921 -23.76 -7.86 16.40
CA VAL A 921 -22.49 -8.30 15.82
C VAL A 921 -22.12 -9.69 16.33
N VAL A 922 -22.15 -9.91 17.64
CA VAL A 922 -21.83 -11.20 18.26
C VAL A 922 -22.83 -12.29 17.85
N ALA A 923 -24.11 -11.95 17.63
CA ALA A 923 -25.08 -12.89 17.06
C ALA A 923 -24.69 -13.33 15.64
N GLY A 924 -24.20 -12.40 14.81
CA GLY A 924 -23.61 -12.71 13.50
C GLY A 924 -22.38 -13.61 13.61
N VAL A 925 -21.48 -13.35 14.57
CA VAL A 925 -20.29 -14.18 14.83
C VAL A 925 -20.70 -15.60 15.22
N ALA A 926 -21.67 -15.74 16.13
CA ALA A 926 -22.18 -17.05 16.56
C ALA A 926 -22.81 -17.85 15.41
N GLU A 927 -23.57 -17.18 14.53
CA GLU A 927 -24.13 -17.83 13.34
C GLU A 927 -23.02 -18.22 12.33
N GLY A 928 -22.03 -17.36 12.12
CA GLY A 928 -20.85 -17.69 11.32
C GLY A 928 -20.11 -18.92 11.86
N CYS A 929 -19.90 -18.97 13.18
CA CYS A 929 -19.28 -20.11 13.86
C CYS A 929 -20.08 -21.41 13.64
N ARG A 930 -21.42 -21.36 13.75
CA ARG A 930 -22.30 -22.50 13.42
C ARG A 930 -22.17 -22.96 11.97
N GLN A 931 -22.04 -22.04 11.02
CA GLN A 931 -21.84 -22.39 9.61
C GLN A 931 -20.48 -23.05 9.37
N ALA A 932 -19.44 -22.54 10.04
CA ALA A 932 -18.07 -23.06 9.99
C ALA A 932 -17.86 -24.33 10.85
N SER A 933 -18.83 -24.71 11.68
CA SER A 933 -18.68 -25.76 12.72
C SER A 933 -17.56 -25.44 13.73
N ALA A 934 -17.32 -24.16 13.99
CA ALA A 934 -16.42 -23.66 15.04
C ALA A 934 -17.22 -23.28 16.29
N ALA A 935 -16.57 -23.28 17.45
CA ALA A 935 -17.13 -22.75 18.69
C ALA A 935 -16.61 -21.34 18.99
N LEU A 936 -17.53 -20.42 19.29
CA LEU A 936 -17.21 -19.12 19.88
C LEU A 936 -16.93 -19.34 21.37
N ILE A 937 -15.66 -19.25 21.76
CA ILE A 937 -15.19 -19.64 23.11
C ILE A 937 -14.73 -18.45 23.96
N GLY A 938 -14.60 -17.27 23.38
CA GLY A 938 -14.10 -16.08 24.05
C GLY A 938 -14.11 -14.87 23.11
N GLY A 939 -13.76 -13.72 23.67
CA GLY A 939 -13.67 -12.47 22.94
C GLY A 939 -13.42 -11.31 23.91
N GLU A 940 -13.14 -10.13 23.36
CA GLU A 940 -12.87 -8.91 24.12
C GLU A 940 -13.71 -7.74 23.61
N THR A 941 -14.17 -6.88 24.51
CA THR A 941 -14.94 -5.67 24.18
C THR A 941 -14.21 -4.44 24.72
N ALA A 942 -13.54 -3.71 23.83
CA ALA A 942 -12.74 -2.55 24.17
C ALA A 942 -13.50 -1.23 23.91
N GLU A 943 -13.80 -0.48 24.97
CA GLU A 943 -14.24 0.91 24.85
C GLU A 943 -13.03 1.86 24.81
N MET A 944 -12.86 2.52 23.67
CA MET A 944 -11.70 3.35 23.36
C MET A 944 -12.11 4.80 23.04
N PRO A 945 -12.56 5.56 24.05
CA PRO A 945 -13.06 6.91 23.86
C PRO A 945 -12.02 7.84 23.22
N GLY A 946 -12.44 8.48 22.14
CA GLY A 946 -11.61 9.39 21.36
C GLY A 946 -10.50 8.71 20.54
N MET A 947 -10.46 7.36 20.47
CA MET A 947 -9.89 6.65 19.32
C MET A 947 -10.95 6.57 18.22
N TYR A 948 -12.16 6.16 18.60
CA TYR A 948 -13.34 6.12 17.74
C TYR A 948 -14.37 7.18 18.15
N PRO A 949 -15.09 7.76 17.18
CA PRO A 949 -16.32 8.50 17.47
C PRO A 949 -17.42 7.59 18.05
N PRO A 950 -18.40 8.13 18.78
CA PRO A 950 -19.60 7.39 19.16
C PRO A 950 -20.30 6.77 17.95
N GLY A 951 -20.77 5.53 18.07
CA GLY A 951 -21.41 4.78 16.98
C GLY A 951 -20.44 4.17 15.94
N VAL A 952 -19.13 4.43 16.06
CA VAL A 952 -18.10 3.79 15.24
C VAL A 952 -17.42 2.69 16.04
N TYR A 953 -17.23 1.55 15.39
CA TYR A 953 -16.55 0.38 15.95
C TYR A 953 -15.73 -0.35 14.87
N ASP A 954 -14.66 -1.02 15.29
CA ASP A 954 -13.88 -1.97 14.48
C ASP A 954 -13.97 -3.38 15.10
N ILE A 955 -13.79 -4.40 14.27
CA ILE A 955 -13.79 -5.80 14.70
C ILE A 955 -12.66 -6.59 14.05
N ALA A 956 -11.99 -7.40 14.87
CA ALA A 956 -10.99 -8.38 14.46
C ALA A 956 -11.38 -9.76 14.98
N GLY A 957 -11.02 -10.80 14.24
CA GLY A 957 -11.39 -12.18 14.51
C GLY A 957 -10.17 -13.06 14.53
N PHE A 958 -10.27 -14.15 15.28
CA PHE A 958 -9.23 -15.17 15.34
C PHE A 958 -9.85 -16.55 15.27
N ALA A 959 -9.40 -17.33 14.30
CA ALA A 959 -9.81 -18.71 14.11
C ALA A 959 -8.63 -19.65 14.39
N LEU A 960 -8.93 -20.73 15.12
CA LEU A 960 -8.02 -21.86 15.27
C LEU A 960 -8.66 -23.10 14.66
N GLY A 961 -7.91 -23.77 13.80
CA GLY A 961 -8.28 -25.02 13.15
C GLY A 961 -7.22 -26.10 13.30
N VAL A 962 -7.53 -27.29 12.78
CA VAL A 962 -6.63 -28.45 12.79
C VAL A 962 -6.62 -29.16 11.46
N VAL A 963 -5.46 -29.66 11.06
CA VAL A 963 -5.26 -30.50 9.88
C VAL A 963 -4.31 -31.64 10.21
N GLU A 964 -4.50 -32.78 9.55
CA GLU A 964 -3.53 -33.88 9.59
C GLU A 964 -2.28 -33.47 8.79
N ARG A 965 -1.07 -33.67 9.32
CA ARG A 965 0.18 -33.14 8.70
C ARG A 965 0.34 -33.55 7.23
N THR A 966 -0.08 -34.77 6.89
CA THR A 966 -0.01 -35.29 5.51
C THR A 966 -1.02 -34.67 4.55
N HIS A 967 -2.00 -33.91 5.05
CA HIS A 967 -3.06 -33.26 4.28
C HIS A 967 -2.90 -31.74 4.19
N ILE A 968 -1.80 -31.18 4.73
CA ILE A 968 -1.51 -29.74 4.65
C ILE A 968 -1.48 -29.29 3.19
N LEU A 969 -2.15 -28.17 2.93
CA LEU A 969 -2.12 -27.45 1.66
C LEU A 969 -1.27 -26.18 1.77
N PRO A 970 -0.73 -25.66 0.66
CA PRO A 970 -0.75 -26.24 -0.68
C PRO A 970 0.25 -27.39 -0.88
N LYS A 971 -0.11 -28.38 -1.71
CA LYS A 971 0.78 -29.43 -2.20
C LYS A 971 1.60 -28.93 -3.38
N ILE A 972 2.50 -27.96 -3.12
CA ILE A 972 3.22 -27.20 -4.15
C ILE A 972 3.89 -28.10 -5.20
N ASN A 973 4.49 -29.20 -4.77
CA ASN A 973 5.21 -30.13 -5.66
C ASN A 973 4.29 -30.96 -6.57
N ASP A 974 3.00 -31.05 -6.27
CA ASP A 974 2.04 -31.83 -7.04
C ASP A 974 1.36 -30.99 -8.13
N ILE A 975 1.53 -29.67 -8.11
CA ILE A 975 0.90 -28.73 -9.06
C ILE A 975 1.69 -28.69 -10.36
N ALA A 976 1.03 -28.97 -11.48
CA ALA A 976 1.64 -29.04 -12.81
C ALA A 976 0.78 -28.38 -13.90
N VAL A 977 1.41 -28.11 -15.05
CA VAL A 977 0.71 -27.62 -16.25
C VAL A 977 -0.37 -28.64 -16.65
N GLY A 978 -1.60 -28.15 -16.84
CA GLY A 978 -2.77 -28.98 -17.17
C GLY A 978 -3.73 -29.20 -16.00
N ASP A 979 -3.33 -28.86 -14.77
CA ASP A 979 -4.23 -28.86 -13.62
C ASP A 979 -5.37 -27.85 -13.79
N ILE A 980 -6.54 -28.21 -13.24
CA ILE A 980 -7.79 -27.45 -13.39
C ILE A 980 -7.97 -26.51 -12.19
N ILE A 981 -8.32 -25.26 -12.47
CA ILE A 981 -8.69 -24.26 -11.45
C ILE A 981 -10.22 -24.17 -11.40
N ILE A 982 -10.79 -24.32 -10.21
CA ILE A 982 -12.24 -24.23 -9.97
C ILE A 982 -12.53 -22.97 -9.18
N GLY A 983 -13.34 -22.06 -9.74
CA GLY A 983 -13.82 -20.87 -9.05
C GLY A 983 -15.09 -21.15 -8.26
N LEU A 984 -15.11 -20.80 -6.97
CA LEU A 984 -16.31 -20.86 -6.14
C LEU A 984 -17.02 -19.50 -6.14
N PRO A 985 -18.35 -19.45 -6.28
CA PRO A 985 -19.08 -18.19 -6.34
C PRO A 985 -19.11 -17.50 -4.96
N SER A 986 -18.95 -16.18 -4.95
CA SER A 986 -19.19 -15.31 -3.79
C SER A 986 -20.65 -14.83 -3.75
N ASN A 987 -21.08 -14.30 -2.60
CA ASN A 987 -22.39 -13.66 -2.44
C ASN A 987 -22.41 -12.20 -2.94
N GLY A 988 -21.26 -11.67 -3.33
CA GLY A 988 -21.02 -10.25 -3.60
C GLY A 988 -19.53 -9.94 -3.47
N VAL A 989 -19.22 -8.70 -3.07
CA VAL A 989 -17.84 -8.32 -2.73
C VAL A 989 -17.51 -8.82 -1.32
N HIS A 990 -16.32 -9.40 -1.14
CA HIS A 990 -15.85 -9.81 0.18
C HIS A 990 -15.54 -8.58 1.04
N SER A 991 -15.34 -8.78 2.34
CA SER A 991 -15.04 -7.70 3.30
C SER A 991 -13.87 -6.80 2.87
N ASN A 992 -12.86 -7.38 2.22
CA ASN A 992 -11.76 -6.64 1.61
C ASN A 992 -12.16 -6.08 0.23
N GLY A 993 -11.80 -4.81 -0.03
CA GLY A 993 -12.13 -4.10 -1.27
C GLY A 993 -13.13 -2.94 -1.12
N PHE A 994 -13.74 -2.79 0.06
CA PHE A 994 -14.75 -1.75 0.29
C PHE A 994 -14.21 -0.31 0.26
N SER A 995 -12.91 -0.11 0.50
CA SER A 995 -12.29 1.22 0.37
C SER A 995 -12.41 1.75 -1.06
N LEU A 996 -12.25 0.87 -2.04
CA LEU A 996 -12.45 1.18 -3.45
C LEU A 996 -13.94 1.41 -3.76
N ILE A 997 -14.85 0.61 -3.20
CA ILE A 997 -16.30 0.79 -3.38
C ILE A 997 -16.74 2.17 -2.87
N HIS A 998 -16.31 2.57 -1.68
CA HIS A 998 -16.61 3.90 -1.13
C HIS A 998 -16.16 5.01 -2.08
N LYS A 999 -14.96 4.88 -2.66
CA LYS A 999 -14.42 5.88 -3.58
C LYS A 999 -15.14 5.88 -4.94
N LEU A 1000 -15.51 4.70 -5.45
CA LEU A 1000 -16.32 4.55 -6.67
C LEU A 1000 -17.71 5.15 -6.50
N MET A 1001 -18.40 4.88 -5.38
CA MET A 1001 -19.69 5.46 -5.08
C MET A 1001 -19.63 6.99 -5.02
N LYS A 1002 -18.62 7.54 -4.33
CA LYS A 1002 -18.38 8.98 -4.26
C LYS A 1002 -18.12 9.59 -5.64
N LYS A 1003 -17.27 8.97 -6.47
CA LYS A 1003 -16.98 9.41 -7.85
C LYS A 1003 -18.25 9.37 -8.72
N ALA A 1004 -19.07 8.35 -8.55
CA ALA A 1004 -20.30 8.15 -9.30
C ALA A 1004 -21.49 9.00 -8.81
N GLY A 1005 -21.33 9.76 -7.73
CA GLY A 1005 -22.41 10.53 -7.11
C GLY A 1005 -23.52 9.67 -6.51
N LEU A 1006 -23.22 8.42 -6.13
CA LEU A 1006 -24.19 7.46 -5.60
C LEU A 1006 -24.19 7.45 -4.07
N THR A 1007 -25.36 7.21 -3.50
CA THR A 1007 -25.59 7.05 -2.06
C THR A 1007 -25.97 5.61 -1.72
N LEU A 1008 -25.82 5.21 -0.45
CA LEU A 1008 -26.23 3.87 0.00
C LEU A 1008 -27.75 3.63 -0.12
N ASN A 1009 -28.55 4.69 -0.24
CA ASN A 1009 -30.00 4.61 -0.38
C ASN A 1009 -30.46 4.45 -1.85
N ASP A 1010 -29.56 4.66 -2.81
CA ASP A 1010 -29.90 4.50 -4.22
C ASP A 1010 -30.20 3.03 -4.51
N LYS A 1011 -31.13 2.77 -5.44
CA LYS A 1011 -31.46 1.41 -5.86
C LYS A 1011 -30.25 0.76 -6.54
N ALA A 1012 -29.91 -0.44 -6.10
CA ALA A 1012 -28.87 -1.22 -6.74
C ALA A 1012 -29.41 -1.75 -8.07
N PRO A 1013 -28.88 -1.32 -9.23
CA PRO A 1013 -29.43 -1.69 -10.54
C PRO A 1013 -29.27 -3.18 -10.85
N PHE A 1014 -28.39 -3.85 -10.12
CA PHE A 1014 -28.16 -5.29 -10.20
C PHE A 1014 -28.96 -6.10 -9.16
N SER A 1015 -29.73 -5.46 -8.28
CA SER A 1015 -30.53 -6.19 -7.30
C SER A 1015 -31.75 -6.80 -7.98
N LYS A 1016 -31.88 -8.13 -7.88
CA LYS A 1016 -33.08 -8.86 -8.35
C LYS A 1016 -34.30 -8.60 -7.46
N GLU A 1017 -34.08 -8.20 -6.22
CA GLU A 1017 -35.10 -7.96 -5.19
C GLU A 1017 -35.43 -6.46 -5.07
N GLY A 1018 -34.80 -5.60 -5.89
CA GLY A 1018 -35.00 -4.16 -5.84
C GLY A 1018 -34.44 -3.50 -4.57
N LEU A 1019 -33.39 -4.08 -4.00
CA LEU A 1019 -32.70 -3.58 -2.81
C LEU A 1019 -31.88 -2.31 -3.11
N THR A 1020 -31.53 -1.56 -2.08
CA THR A 1020 -30.60 -0.43 -2.17
C THR A 1020 -29.15 -0.90 -2.33
N LEU A 1021 -28.26 0.01 -2.72
CA LEU A 1021 -26.82 -0.26 -2.75
C LEU A 1021 -26.31 -0.69 -1.37
N GLY A 1022 -26.74 -0.04 -0.29
CA GLY A 1022 -26.34 -0.44 1.07
C GLY A 1022 -26.77 -1.87 1.43
N GLU A 1023 -28.00 -2.24 1.07
CA GLU A 1023 -28.55 -3.59 1.33
C GLU A 1023 -27.87 -4.69 0.51
N GLU A 1024 -27.54 -4.42 -0.76
CA GLU A 1024 -26.80 -5.38 -1.58
C GLU A 1024 -25.34 -5.52 -1.14
N LEU A 1025 -24.69 -4.38 -0.83
CA LEU A 1025 -23.28 -4.34 -0.47
C LEU A 1025 -23.00 -4.95 0.90
N ILE A 1026 -23.98 -4.99 1.81
CA ILE A 1026 -23.81 -5.61 3.13
C ILE A 1026 -24.02 -7.14 3.13
N LYS A 1027 -24.35 -7.76 1.98
CA LYS A 1027 -24.45 -9.22 1.89
C LYS A 1027 -23.16 -9.89 2.40
N PRO A 1028 -23.26 -10.87 3.31
CA PRO A 1028 -22.08 -11.40 4.00
C PRO A 1028 -21.18 -12.19 3.05
N THR A 1029 -19.88 -12.08 3.30
CA THR A 1029 -18.83 -12.93 2.73
C THR A 1029 -19.17 -14.38 3.00
N ARG A 1030 -19.01 -15.23 2.00
CA ARG A 1030 -19.48 -16.62 2.06
C ARG A 1030 -18.49 -17.46 2.86
N ILE A 1031 -19.02 -18.28 3.78
CA ILE A 1031 -18.26 -19.31 4.49
C ILE A 1031 -18.26 -20.59 3.63
N TYR A 1032 -17.07 -21.07 3.24
CA TYR A 1032 -16.95 -22.21 2.31
C TYR A 1032 -16.73 -23.57 3.00
N VAL A 1033 -16.62 -23.60 4.33
CA VAL A 1033 -16.22 -24.79 5.11
C VAL A 1033 -17.03 -26.04 4.73
N ARG A 1034 -18.37 -25.97 4.81
CA ARG A 1034 -19.23 -27.14 4.53
C ARG A 1034 -19.13 -27.65 3.10
N SER A 1035 -18.89 -26.76 2.13
CA SER A 1035 -18.80 -27.13 0.72
C SER A 1035 -17.43 -27.68 0.32
N VAL A 1036 -16.35 -27.23 0.97
CA VAL A 1036 -14.98 -27.48 0.51
C VAL A 1036 -14.27 -28.51 1.37
N LEU A 1037 -14.41 -28.44 2.70
CA LEU A 1037 -13.69 -29.30 3.65
C LEU A 1037 -13.84 -30.81 3.35
N PRO A 1038 -15.03 -31.35 3.02
CA PRO A 1038 -15.16 -32.78 2.71
C PRO A 1038 -14.34 -33.24 1.49
N VAL A 1039 -14.08 -32.34 0.54
CA VAL A 1039 -13.27 -32.63 -0.65
C VAL A 1039 -11.78 -32.52 -0.33
N LEU A 1040 -11.39 -31.57 0.53
CA LEU A 1040 -10.02 -31.43 1.04
C LEU A 1040 -9.59 -32.69 1.80
N GLN A 1041 -10.45 -33.19 2.69
CA GLN A 1041 -10.22 -34.40 3.49
C GLN A 1041 -10.07 -35.67 2.65
N ARG A 1042 -10.59 -35.69 1.42
CA ARG A 1042 -10.40 -36.81 0.47
C ARG A 1042 -9.10 -36.71 -0.33
N GLY A 1043 -8.31 -35.66 -0.13
CA GLY A 1043 -7.03 -35.45 -0.82
C GLY A 1043 -7.16 -35.14 -2.31
N LEU A 1044 -8.35 -34.74 -2.79
CA LEU A 1044 -8.63 -34.48 -4.20
C LEU A 1044 -8.18 -33.10 -4.69
N VAL A 1045 -7.78 -32.23 -3.75
CA VAL A 1045 -7.41 -30.84 -4.03
C VAL A 1045 -5.93 -30.64 -3.73
N LYS A 1046 -5.22 -29.95 -4.65
CA LYS A 1046 -3.79 -29.66 -4.54
C LYS A 1046 -3.51 -28.33 -3.84
N SER A 1047 -4.40 -27.35 -3.98
CA SER A 1047 -4.31 -26.06 -3.30
C SER A 1047 -5.66 -25.33 -3.29
N VAL A 1048 -5.82 -24.39 -2.36
CA VAL A 1048 -6.97 -23.49 -2.25
C VAL A 1048 -6.45 -22.10 -1.95
N ALA A 1049 -7.01 -21.08 -2.59
CA ALA A 1049 -6.72 -19.68 -2.30
C ALA A 1049 -8.02 -18.95 -1.95
N HIS A 1050 -8.03 -18.29 -0.80
CA HIS A 1050 -9.08 -17.37 -0.42
C HIS A 1050 -8.84 -16.02 -1.12
N VAL A 1051 -9.82 -15.58 -1.91
CA VAL A 1051 -9.70 -14.37 -2.74
C VAL A 1051 -10.21 -13.18 -1.94
N THR A 1052 -9.30 -12.37 -1.40
CA THR A 1052 -9.61 -11.23 -0.51
C THR A 1052 -8.83 -9.98 -0.94
N GLY A 1053 -8.00 -9.42 -0.05
CA GLY A 1053 -7.11 -8.31 -0.36
C GLY A 1053 -6.09 -8.71 -1.42
N GLY A 1054 -5.89 -7.84 -2.43
CA GLY A 1054 -5.04 -8.13 -3.59
C GLY A 1054 -5.72 -8.92 -4.71
N GLY A 1055 -6.91 -9.49 -4.45
CA GLY A 1055 -7.75 -10.16 -5.44
C GLY A 1055 -7.08 -11.34 -6.16
N LEU A 1056 -7.63 -11.73 -7.31
CA LEU A 1056 -7.17 -12.90 -8.06
C LEU A 1056 -5.68 -12.85 -8.44
N LEU A 1057 -5.14 -11.66 -8.70
CA LEU A 1057 -3.78 -11.50 -9.19
C LEU A 1057 -2.72 -11.65 -8.10
N GLN A 1058 -3.07 -11.46 -6.82
CA GLN A 1058 -2.12 -11.60 -5.72
C GLN A 1058 -2.39 -12.81 -4.83
N ASN A 1059 -3.65 -13.22 -4.65
CA ASN A 1059 -3.94 -14.39 -3.80
C ASN A 1059 -3.60 -15.72 -4.48
N LEU A 1060 -3.81 -15.85 -5.80
CA LEU A 1060 -3.49 -17.10 -6.51
C LEU A 1060 -1.99 -17.42 -6.55
N PRO A 1061 -1.07 -16.47 -6.83
CA PRO A 1061 0.36 -16.76 -6.80
C PRO A 1061 0.86 -17.32 -5.46
N ARG A 1062 0.20 -17.02 -4.32
CA ARG A 1062 0.58 -17.54 -2.99
C ARG A 1062 0.49 -19.07 -2.87
N VAL A 1063 -0.21 -19.74 -3.80
CA VAL A 1063 -0.46 -21.19 -3.75
C VAL A 1063 0.05 -21.94 -4.98
N LEU A 1064 0.85 -21.27 -5.82
CA LEU A 1064 1.42 -21.84 -7.04
C LEU A 1064 2.95 -21.94 -6.92
N PRO A 1065 3.59 -22.99 -7.48
CA PRO A 1065 5.04 -23.01 -7.63
C PRO A 1065 5.51 -21.98 -8.65
N ASP A 1066 6.74 -21.47 -8.50
CA ASP A 1066 7.35 -20.47 -9.38
C ASP A 1066 7.40 -20.88 -10.87
N ALA A 1067 7.42 -22.18 -11.14
CA ALA A 1067 7.51 -22.73 -12.49
C ALA A 1067 6.19 -22.73 -13.28
N VAL A 1068 5.05 -22.44 -12.65
CA VAL A 1068 3.73 -22.44 -13.30
C VAL A 1068 3.02 -21.10 -13.14
N ARG A 1069 1.99 -20.87 -13.97
CA ARG A 1069 1.10 -19.70 -13.85
C ARG A 1069 -0.35 -20.09 -14.02
N ALA A 1070 -1.25 -19.43 -13.28
CA ALA A 1070 -2.68 -19.54 -13.51
C ALA A 1070 -3.08 -18.78 -14.79
N ARG A 1071 -3.83 -19.44 -15.68
CA ARG A 1071 -4.50 -18.79 -16.80
C ARG A 1071 -6.00 -18.79 -16.53
N LEU A 1072 -6.59 -17.61 -16.42
CA LEU A 1072 -8.01 -17.42 -16.19
C LEU A 1072 -8.65 -16.75 -17.41
N ASN A 1073 -9.83 -17.20 -17.82
CA ASN A 1073 -10.64 -16.51 -18.82
C ASN A 1073 -11.95 -16.06 -18.16
N ALA A 1074 -12.25 -14.76 -18.25
CA ALA A 1074 -13.46 -14.20 -17.66
C ALA A 1074 -14.76 -14.79 -18.25
N HIS A 1075 -14.71 -15.37 -19.46
CA HIS A 1075 -15.85 -16.08 -20.05
C HIS A 1075 -16.13 -17.45 -19.41
N TRP A 1076 -15.25 -17.97 -18.56
CA TRP A 1076 -15.43 -19.29 -17.92
C TRP A 1076 -16.31 -19.24 -16.66
N TRP A 1077 -16.68 -18.06 -16.17
CA TRP A 1077 -17.59 -17.94 -15.04
C TRP A 1077 -18.54 -16.75 -15.21
N HIS A 1078 -19.68 -16.82 -14.50
CA HIS A 1078 -20.59 -15.68 -14.42
C HIS A 1078 -19.96 -14.57 -13.58
N VAL A 1079 -19.52 -13.49 -14.24
CA VAL A 1079 -19.05 -12.29 -13.55
C VAL A 1079 -20.24 -11.70 -12.77
N HIS A 1080 -20.09 -11.56 -11.45
CA HIS A 1080 -21.17 -11.03 -10.61
C HIS A 1080 -21.54 -9.61 -11.07
N PRO A 1081 -22.84 -9.28 -11.25
CA PRO A 1081 -23.27 -8.00 -11.82
C PRO A 1081 -22.73 -6.75 -11.11
N VAL A 1082 -22.47 -6.83 -9.80
CA VAL A 1082 -21.79 -5.76 -9.02
C VAL A 1082 -20.45 -5.39 -9.67
N ARG A 1083 -19.66 -6.37 -10.08
CA ARG A 1083 -18.34 -6.15 -10.69
C ARG A 1083 -18.47 -5.51 -12.07
N THR A 1084 -19.45 -5.96 -12.86
CA THR A 1084 -19.75 -5.38 -14.18
C THR A 1084 -20.19 -3.91 -14.05
N TYR A 1085 -21.08 -3.60 -13.11
CA TYR A 1085 -21.55 -2.25 -12.86
C TYR A 1085 -20.45 -1.31 -12.34
N CYS A 1086 -19.60 -1.79 -11.42
CA CYS A 1086 -18.43 -1.02 -10.98
C CYS A 1086 -17.45 -0.78 -12.13
N SER A 1087 -17.23 -1.74 -13.03
CA SER A 1087 -16.34 -1.57 -14.18
C SER A 1087 -16.89 -0.65 -15.28
N GLU A 1088 -18.20 -0.69 -15.55
CA GLU A 1088 -18.86 0.14 -16.57
C GLU A 1088 -18.87 1.63 -16.22
N ARG A 1089 -18.77 1.98 -14.93
CA ARG A 1089 -18.69 3.37 -14.47
C ARG A 1089 -17.25 3.86 -14.25
N ASP A 1090 -16.26 2.98 -14.38
CA ASP A 1090 -14.85 3.33 -14.24
C ASP A 1090 -14.17 3.59 -15.59
N THR A 1091 -14.74 3.04 -16.67
CA THR A 1091 -14.58 3.51 -18.06
C THR A 1091 -15.42 4.75 -18.32
#